data_AF-A0A267GKZ2-F1
#
_entry.id   AF-A0A267GKZ2-F1
#
_cell.length_a   1.000
_cell.length_b   1.000
_cell.length_c   1.000
_cell.angle_alpha   90.00
_cell.angle_beta   90.00
_cell.angle_gamma   90.00
#
_symmetry.space_group_name_H-M   'P 1'
#
loop_
_entity.id
_entity.type
_entity.pdbx_description
1 polymer ?
#
loop_
_entity_poly.entity_id
_entity_poly.type
_entity_poly.pdbx_seq_one_letter_code
_entity_poly.pdbx_strand_id
1 'polypeptide(L)'
;MIRVPHRPAVTVILMALLALSIQALSLPNSAPAAEIKFSLAGGLAQKFEGIGGISGGGATSKLLSSYAAKFPRKYNQILKYLFKPKFGAALQILKVEIGGDSQSTDGTESSHMHTADDVSFDRGYEWSLMKDVKKINYDIKLYGLPWVFPGWIGGPDLDPYYNNSSNLLRYIMTWVKGAKAVHGLHMEYLGIWNERPWNADYIIMLRKALDASGFASTRIVATDSLWDVGFLKAAAANKALYDAVDVLGAHYPGADSPPEAKLLNKTMICSEEFSAYNDINGGGCWARILNEPFVMGNLSGAIAWNLLTSYYRGFPYSDNSLMSAREPWSGNYQVKPPIWVTAHHTHFSEPGWRYLPVGNGSGLLPGNGSYITYVSPDAAHVTVVIETMDPHDAHCFYSMPQYPIADVQTVVLKFTDGLSSITRFRVRQSVFDYGNRTARLFQKLPDFPVVNGTLKLTLTKNTILTLTTMDDAGPTDDPSQIVNEKAPTNETFFPDVYREDINELRDEEEPRYLAPQAGVWEVRSAPDGKRAMAQVVTQPPVDTCYPRFPRPGALIGDYSWTDSRINCSVWLPIWANASTGVYLGLQANQAGASMVHSSGVFAWLLPLQGPGCGGYCTVLLMTRDYGMQQAVYSSVLDGLARDSWISVSLQMLKGFVQLRVNHKLAYNGTSGWEKLPSGWAAVGTQNFGVAYFKDLSVERLGD
;
A
#
# COMPACT_ATOMS: atom_id res chain seq x y z
N MET A 1 34.89 -33.98 48.56
CA MET A 1 34.11 -34.70 49.59
C MET A 1 32.83 -35.21 48.95
N ILE A 2 32.63 -36.54 49.04
CA ILE A 2 31.37 -37.31 48.91
C ILE A 2 30.62 -37.14 47.57
N ARG A 3 30.93 -37.95 46.54
CA ARG A 3 30.53 -39.35 46.22
C ARG A 3 29.23 -39.47 45.40
N VAL A 4 29.45 -39.67 44.09
CA VAL A 4 28.74 -40.44 43.03
C VAL A 4 28.18 -41.81 43.58
N PRO A 5 27.26 -42.60 42.94
CA PRO A 5 27.15 -42.83 41.49
C PRO A 5 25.84 -43.36 40.82
N HIS A 6 26.02 -43.59 39.52
CA HIS A 6 25.24 -44.16 38.42
C HIS A 6 24.51 -45.52 38.57
N ARG A 7 23.41 -45.62 37.77
CA ARG A 7 22.88 -46.66 36.83
C ARG A 7 23.21 -48.16 37.05
N PRO A 8 22.29 -49.07 36.62
CA PRO A 8 22.52 -49.72 35.33
C PRO A 8 21.25 -49.96 34.47
N ALA A 9 21.51 -50.31 33.21
CA ALA A 9 20.56 -50.73 32.18
C ALA A 9 20.14 -52.20 32.37
N VAL A 10 18.92 -52.54 31.91
CA VAL A 10 18.51 -53.92 31.62
C VAL A 10 17.77 -53.95 30.28
N THR A 11 18.27 -54.77 29.37
CA THR A 11 17.68 -55.16 28.09
C THR A 11 16.69 -56.31 28.32
N VAL A 12 15.46 -56.25 27.78
CA VAL A 12 14.61 -57.44 27.60
C VAL A 12 13.88 -57.36 26.25
N ILE A 13 13.98 -58.45 25.49
CA ILE A 13 13.36 -58.72 24.18
C ILE A 13 12.06 -59.53 24.39
N LEU A 14 11.04 -59.21 23.58
CA LEU A 14 9.82 -59.94 23.16
C LEU A 14 9.25 -61.10 24.03
N MET A 15 7.93 -61.07 24.26
CA MET A 15 6.95 -62.01 23.67
C MET A 15 5.50 -61.61 23.97
N ALA A 16 4.64 -61.84 22.97
CA ALA A 16 3.20 -61.57 22.97
C ALA A 16 2.40 -62.61 23.77
N LEU A 17 1.24 -62.21 24.32
CA LEU A 17 0.07 -63.09 24.46
C LEU A 17 -1.22 -62.27 24.62
N LEU A 18 -2.17 -62.61 23.73
CA LEU A 18 -3.54 -62.12 23.61
C LEU A 18 -4.34 -62.21 24.91
N ALA A 19 -5.09 -61.15 25.21
CA ALA A 19 -6.41 -61.27 25.85
C ALA A 19 -7.35 -60.27 25.18
N LEU A 20 -8.24 -60.77 24.31
CA LEU A 20 -9.35 -59.99 23.75
C LEU A 20 -10.32 -59.62 24.88
N SER A 21 -10.36 -58.36 25.26
CA SER A 21 -11.54 -57.74 25.85
C SER A 21 -12.21 -56.89 24.77
N ILE A 22 -13.33 -57.39 24.23
CA ILE A 22 -14.25 -56.59 23.43
C ILE A 22 -14.95 -55.64 24.40
N GLN A 23 -14.33 -54.50 24.70
CA GLN A 23 -15.07 -53.33 25.11
C GLN A 23 -15.60 -52.69 23.84
N ALA A 24 -16.92 -52.72 23.66
CA ALA A 24 -17.59 -51.85 22.73
C ALA A 24 -17.23 -50.41 23.12
N LEU A 25 -16.23 -49.83 22.45
CA LEU A 25 -16.05 -48.40 22.43
C LEU A 25 -17.31 -47.84 21.75
N SER A 26 -18.24 -47.39 22.58
CA SER A 26 -19.20 -46.38 22.18
C SER A 26 -18.40 -45.26 21.55
N LEU A 27 -18.47 -45.14 20.22
CA LEU A 27 -18.04 -43.93 19.52
C LEU A 27 -18.63 -42.75 20.29
N PRO A 28 -17.83 -41.72 20.63
CA PRO A 28 -18.39 -40.53 21.25
C PRO A 28 -19.52 -40.06 20.34
N ASN A 29 -20.72 -39.99 20.92
CA ASN A 29 -21.91 -39.51 20.27
C ASN A 29 -21.55 -38.14 19.68
N SER A 30 -21.36 -38.08 18.36
CA SER A 30 -21.05 -36.83 17.68
C SER A 30 -22.22 -35.90 17.99
N ALA A 31 -21.94 -34.76 18.62
CA ALA A 31 -22.96 -33.75 18.82
C ALA A 31 -23.67 -33.52 17.47
N PRO A 32 -25.02 -33.48 17.43
CA PRO A 32 -25.74 -33.27 16.19
C PRO A 32 -25.17 -32.03 15.50
N ALA A 33 -24.83 -32.17 14.21
CA ALA A 33 -24.24 -31.09 13.44
C ALA A 33 -25.16 -29.86 13.51
N ALA A 34 -24.59 -28.70 13.85
CA ALA A 34 -25.37 -27.49 13.99
C ALA A 34 -26.00 -27.10 12.64
N GLU A 35 -27.30 -26.78 12.67
CA GLU A 35 -28.03 -26.32 11.50
C GLU A 35 -27.86 -24.81 11.32
N ILE A 36 -27.53 -24.38 10.10
CA ILE A 36 -27.42 -22.97 9.70
C ILE A 36 -28.45 -22.71 8.60
N LYS A 37 -29.33 -21.74 8.81
CA LYS A 37 -30.41 -21.39 7.87
C LYS A 37 -29.97 -20.32 6.89
N PHE A 38 -30.37 -20.49 5.62
CA PHE A 38 -30.23 -19.54 4.52
C PHE A 38 -31.61 -19.34 3.88
N SER A 39 -32.10 -18.10 3.85
CA SER A 39 -33.46 -17.80 3.36
C SER A 39 -33.57 -16.35 2.85
N LEU A 40 -34.32 -16.15 1.76
CA LEU A 40 -34.64 -14.80 1.25
C LEU A 40 -35.85 -14.17 1.95
N ALA A 41 -36.63 -14.92 2.73
CA ALA A 41 -37.86 -14.43 3.35
C ALA A 41 -37.63 -13.32 4.40
N GLY A 42 -36.42 -13.25 4.98
CA GLY A 42 -36.01 -12.19 5.92
C GLY A 42 -35.51 -10.91 5.25
N GLY A 43 -35.53 -10.84 3.92
CA GLY A 43 -34.93 -9.75 3.16
C GLY A 43 -33.40 -9.87 3.05
N LEU A 44 -32.80 -8.87 2.41
CA LEU A 44 -31.35 -8.78 2.19
C LEU A 44 -30.76 -7.67 3.08
N ALA A 45 -29.52 -7.87 3.52
CA ALA A 45 -28.75 -6.90 4.28
C ALA A 45 -28.04 -5.88 3.37
N GLN A 46 -26.93 -5.30 3.80
CA GLN A 46 -26.26 -4.23 3.07
C GLN A 46 -25.82 -4.65 1.67
N LYS A 47 -25.70 -3.65 0.79
CA LYS A 47 -25.08 -3.83 -0.51
C LYS A 47 -23.56 -4.00 -0.32
N PHE A 48 -23.01 -4.99 -1.00
CA PHE A 48 -21.57 -5.17 -1.13
C PHE A 48 -20.99 -4.05 -2.00
N GLU A 49 -20.04 -3.31 -1.42
CA GLU A 49 -19.39 -2.17 -2.07
C GLU A 49 -18.19 -2.58 -2.92
N GLY A 50 -17.58 -3.73 -2.61
CA GLY A 50 -16.44 -4.29 -3.34
C GLY A 50 -15.22 -4.50 -2.44
N ILE A 51 -14.23 -5.21 -3.00
CA ILE A 51 -12.89 -5.34 -2.41
C ILE A 51 -11.87 -4.61 -3.28
N GLY A 52 -10.96 -3.87 -2.66
CA GLY A 52 -9.99 -3.02 -3.35
C GLY A 52 -8.57 -3.07 -2.81
N GLY A 53 -7.71 -2.28 -3.44
CA GLY A 53 -6.34 -2.02 -2.99
C GLY A 53 -5.95 -0.55 -3.18
N ILE A 54 -5.03 -0.07 -2.35
CA ILE A 54 -4.54 1.32 -2.36
C ILE A 54 -3.20 1.41 -3.09
N SER A 55 -3.13 2.26 -4.11
CA SER A 55 -1.88 2.79 -4.65
C SER A 55 -1.64 4.17 -4.03
N GLY A 56 -0.48 4.39 -3.42
CA GLY A 56 -0.16 5.58 -2.65
C GLY A 56 -0.29 5.41 -1.14
N GLY A 57 -0.34 6.53 -0.42
CA GLY A 57 -0.16 6.61 1.03
C GLY A 57 1.12 5.94 1.53
N GLY A 58 2.29 6.01 0.90
CA GLY A 58 2.77 6.93 -0.14
C GLY A 58 3.82 6.25 -0.98
N ALA A 59 3.94 6.58 -2.26
CA ALA A 59 4.95 6.03 -3.16
C ALA A 59 4.95 4.50 -3.35
N THR A 60 3.85 3.81 -3.00
CA THR A 60 3.80 2.34 -2.97
C THR A 60 3.87 1.70 -4.36
N SER A 61 3.54 2.46 -5.40
CA SER A 61 3.65 2.05 -6.81
C SER A 61 4.85 2.68 -7.55
N LYS A 62 5.78 3.34 -6.85
CA LYS A 62 6.86 4.13 -7.47
C LYS A 62 7.69 3.35 -8.50
N LEU A 63 8.12 2.14 -8.16
CA LEU A 63 8.94 1.28 -9.04
C LEU A 63 8.13 0.60 -10.15
N LEU A 64 6.80 0.59 -10.06
CA LEU A 64 5.93 -0.08 -11.03
C LEU A 64 5.95 0.63 -12.38
N SER A 65 6.06 1.97 -12.37
CA SER A 65 6.28 2.80 -13.57
C SER A 65 7.48 2.29 -14.41
N SER A 66 8.53 1.84 -13.74
CA SER A 66 9.72 1.32 -14.41
C SER A 66 9.51 -0.08 -14.99
N TYR A 67 8.59 -0.90 -14.46
CA TYR A 67 8.14 -2.11 -15.17
C TYR A 67 7.39 -1.76 -16.44
N ALA A 68 6.52 -0.73 -16.41
CA ALA A 68 5.79 -0.32 -17.60
C ALA A 68 6.74 0.09 -18.73
N ALA A 69 7.82 0.81 -18.39
CA ALA A 69 8.84 1.21 -19.35
C ALA A 69 9.74 0.04 -19.84
N LYS A 70 10.29 -0.77 -18.92
CA LYS A 70 11.30 -1.79 -19.26
C LYS A 70 10.74 -3.17 -19.58
N PHE A 71 9.64 -3.55 -18.93
CA PHE A 71 9.04 -4.87 -19.03
C PHE A 71 7.51 -4.78 -19.24
N PRO A 72 7.02 -4.13 -20.32
CA PRO A 72 5.59 -3.84 -20.51
C PRO A 72 4.70 -5.09 -20.47
N ARG A 73 5.20 -6.26 -20.91
CA ARG A 73 4.47 -7.52 -20.79
C ARG A 73 4.28 -7.97 -19.34
N LYS A 74 5.33 -7.88 -18.52
CA LYS A 74 5.27 -8.22 -17.10
C LYS A 74 4.44 -7.22 -16.31
N TYR A 75 4.56 -5.92 -16.62
CA TYR A 75 3.69 -4.89 -16.08
C TYR A 75 2.19 -5.21 -16.32
N ASN A 76 1.82 -5.47 -17.57
CA ASN A 76 0.45 -5.86 -17.91
C ASN A 76 0.01 -7.14 -17.18
N GLN A 77 0.94 -8.06 -16.95
CA GLN A 77 0.65 -9.28 -16.21
C GLN A 77 0.39 -9.03 -14.72
N ILE A 78 1.20 -8.19 -14.07
CA ILE A 78 0.98 -7.74 -12.69
C ILE A 78 -0.42 -7.12 -12.57
N LEU A 79 -0.76 -6.20 -13.49
CA LEU A 79 -2.09 -5.60 -13.49
C LEU A 79 -3.21 -6.61 -13.73
N LYS A 80 -3.00 -7.64 -14.56
CA LYS A 80 -3.98 -8.72 -14.74
C LYS A 80 -4.18 -9.53 -13.46
N TYR A 81 -3.12 -9.85 -12.73
CA TYR A 81 -3.25 -10.50 -11.43
C TYR A 81 -4.06 -9.66 -10.44
N LEU A 82 -3.88 -8.35 -10.45
CA LEU A 82 -4.61 -7.47 -9.55
C LEU A 82 -6.06 -7.24 -9.99
N PHE A 83 -6.32 -7.00 -11.27
CA PHE A 83 -7.58 -6.39 -11.72
C PHE A 83 -8.36 -7.17 -12.78
N LYS A 84 -7.75 -8.12 -13.51
CA LYS A 84 -8.47 -8.83 -14.57
C LYS A 84 -9.62 -9.65 -13.95
N PRO A 85 -10.88 -9.45 -14.38
CA PRO A 85 -12.00 -10.24 -13.88
C PRO A 85 -11.75 -11.73 -14.07
N LYS A 86 -12.12 -12.52 -13.05
CA LYS A 86 -12.00 -13.99 -13.03
C LYS A 86 -10.57 -14.44 -13.40
N PHE A 87 -9.55 -13.84 -12.80
CA PHE A 87 -8.15 -14.20 -13.00
C PHE A 87 -7.37 -14.34 -11.70
N GLY A 88 -6.82 -13.25 -11.16
CA GLY A 88 -6.12 -13.21 -9.87
C GLY A 88 -7.05 -12.64 -8.80
N ALA A 89 -6.64 -11.57 -8.13
CA ALA A 89 -7.43 -10.88 -7.12
C ALA A 89 -8.70 -10.26 -7.70
N ALA A 90 -8.72 -9.91 -9.00
CA ALA A 90 -9.87 -9.32 -9.69
C ALA A 90 -10.52 -8.18 -8.86
N LEU A 91 -9.68 -7.29 -8.34
CA LEU A 91 -10.11 -6.17 -7.48
C LEU A 91 -11.18 -5.34 -8.19
N GLN A 92 -12.09 -4.82 -7.37
CA GLN A 92 -13.30 -4.10 -7.79
C GLN A 92 -13.22 -2.61 -7.48
N ILE A 93 -12.28 -2.21 -6.60
CA ILE A 93 -11.99 -0.83 -6.25
C ILE A 93 -10.48 -0.61 -6.38
N LEU A 94 -10.07 0.47 -7.05
CA LEU A 94 -8.73 1.03 -6.96
C LEU A 94 -8.81 2.37 -6.24
N LYS A 95 -8.22 2.45 -5.04
CA LYS A 95 -8.04 3.70 -4.30
C LYS A 95 -6.65 4.25 -4.60
N VAL A 96 -6.54 5.53 -4.95
CA VAL A 96 -5.29 6.21 -5.26
C VAL A 96 -5.09 7.42 -4.36
N GLU A 97 -3.84 7.70 -4.02
CA GLU A 97 -3.47 8.98 -3.42
C GLU A 97 -3.66 10.13 -4.42
N ILE A 98 -4.21 11.23 -3.93
CA ILE A 98 -4.10 12.54 -4.59
C ILE A 98 -2.79 13.15 -4.11
N GLY A 99 -1.72 12.94 -4.89
CA GLY A 99 -0.35 13.35 -4.53
C GLY A 99 -0.26 14.81 -4.10
N GLY A 100 0.56 15.09 -3.08
CA GLY A 100 0.59 16.40 -2.43
C GLY A 100 2.00 16.91 -2.09
N ASP A 101 3.03 16.45 -2.82
CA ASP A 101 4.42 16.91 -2.73
C ASP A 101 5.14 16.66 -1.38
N SER A 102 4.55 15.86 -0.49
CA SER A 102 5.11 15.50 0.81
C SER A 102 5.15 14.00 1.02
N GLN A 103 5.87 13.59 2.07
CA GLN A 103 5.94 12.20 2.53
C GLN A 103 4.59 11.72 3.03
N SER A 104 4.12 10.59 2.52
CA SER A 104 2.85 9.97 2.92
C SER A 104 2.94 8.49 3.33
N THR A 105 4.14 7.87 3.35
CA THR A 105 4.62 6.75 4.22
C THR A 105 5.98 6.24 3.72
N ASP A 106 6.09 5.83 2.45
CA ASP A 106 7.30 5.25 1.84
C ASP A 106 8.01 6.19 0.85
N GLY A 107 7.44 7.37 0.62
CA GLY A 107 7.94 8.38 -0.28
C GLY A 107 6.91 9.48 -0.54
N THR A 108 7.24 10.40 -1.45
CA THR A 108 6.32 11.45 -1.87
C THR A 108 5.65 11.13 -3.20
N GLU A 109 4.43 11.61 -3.39
CA GLU A 109 3.76 11.61 -4.69
C GLU A 109 3.53 13.02 -5.22
N SER A 110 3.78 13.19 -6.52
CA SER A 110 3.72 14.48 -7.22
C SER A 110 2.31 15.04 -7.27
N SER A 111 2.16 16.31 -6.87
CA SER A 111 0.90 17.04 -6.96
C SER A 111 0.59 17.50 -8.38
N HIS A 112 -0.70 17.55 -8.72
CA HIS A 112 -1.17 18.24 -9.92
C HIS A 112 -1.03 19.76 -9.84
N MET A 113 -0.72 20.33 -8.67
CA MET A 113 -0.50 21.77 -8.47
C MET A 113 0.59 22.05 -7.41
N HIS A 114 1.87 22.10 -7.82
CA HIS A 114 2.97 22.41 -6.89
C HIS A 114 2.86 23.83 -6.30
N THR A 115 2.31 24.76 -7.08
CA THR A 115 2.00 26.14 -6.67
C THR A 115 0.56 26.51 -7.05
N ALA A 116 0.08 27.66 -6.60
CA ALA A 116 -1.29 28.09 -6.86
C ALA A 116 -1.64 28.26 -8.35
N ASP A 117 -0.65 28.60 -9.18
CA ASP A 117 -0.81 28.90 -10.61
C ASP A 117 -0.26 27.78 -11.51
N ASP A 118 0.22 26.69 -10.91
CA ASP A 118 0.74 25.53 -11.60
C ASP A 118 -0.34 24.44 -11.70
N VAL A 119 -0.57 23.90 -12.89
CA VAL A 119 -1.52 22.81 -13.13
C VAL A 119 -0.93 21.83 -14.15
N SER A 120 -0.77 20.58 -13.73
CA SER A 120 -0.49 19.46 -14.63
C SER A 120 -1.26 18.23 -14.22
N PHE A 121 -1.77 17.50 -15.22
CA PHE A 121 -2.46 16.23 -15.00
C PHE A 121 -1.63 15.05 -15.51
N ASP A 122 -0.35 15.23 -15.79
CA ASP A 122 0.51 14.17 -16.33
C ASP A 122 1.60 13.70 -15.36
N ARG A 123 1.73 14.34 -14.20
CA ARG A 123 2.71 14.00 -13.14
C ARG A 123 2.41 12.69 -12.43
N GLY A 124 3.46 12.10 -11.86
CA GLY A 124 3.39 10.84 -11.14
C GLY A 124 2.93 9.68 -12.04
N TYR A 125 2.41 8.62 -11.42
CA TYR A 125 2.04 7.37 -12.09
C TYR A 125 0.57 6.96 -11.89
N GLU A 126 -0.17 7.61 -10.99
CA GLU A 126 -1.54 7.23 -10.66
C GLU A 126 -2.50 7.42 -11.84
N TRP A 127 -2.32 8.47 -12.64
CA TRP A 127 -3.12 8.69 -13.85
C TRP A 127 -2.96 7.57 -14.88
N SER A 128 -1.72 7.16 -15.16
CA SER A 128 -1.44 6.03 -16.05
C SER A 128 -1.95 4.73 -15.47
N LEU A 129 -1.77 4.49 -14.17
CA LEU A 129 -2.24 3.29 -13.50
C LEU A 129 -3.76 3.15 -13.61
N MET A 130 -4.52 4.18 -13.25
CA MET A 130 -5.99 4.17 -13.37
C MET A 130 -6.46 3.92 -14.80
N LYS A 131 -5.81 4.55 -15.81
CA LYS A 131 -6.13 4.34 -17.23
C LYS A 131 -5.84 2.90 -17.66
N ASP A 132 -4.71 2.34 -17.27
CA ASP A 132 -4.31 1.00 -17.66
C ASP A 132 -5.16 -0.08 -16.97
N VAL A 133 -5.53 0.14 -15.71
CA VAL A 133 -6.48 -0.71 -15.00
C VAL A 133 -7.86 -0.67 -15.65
N LYS A 134 -8.37 0.51 -16.05
CA LYS A 134 -9.64 0.63 -16.79
C LYS A 134 -9.66 -0.12 -18.13
N LYS A 135 -8.51 -0.30 -18.78
CA LYS A 135 -8.40 -1.14 -19.99
C LYS A 135 -8.52 -2.63 -19.68
N ILE A 136 -8.19 -3.06 -18.46
CA ILE A 136 -8.24 -4.45 -18.01
C ILE A 136 -9.59 -4.78 -17.37
N ASN A 137 -10.14 -3.86 -16.58
CA ASN A 137 -11.43 -3.94 -15.94
C ASN A 137 -12.17 -2.60 -16.10
N TYR A 138 -13.07 -2.53 -17.07
CA TYR A 138 -13.82 -1.31 -17.37
C TYR A 138 -14.72 -0.87 -16.20
N ASP A 139 -15.24 -1.82 -15.42
CA ASP A 139 -16.20 -1.61 -14.34
C ASP A 139 -15.54 -1.31 -12.98
N ILE A 140 -14.19 -1.27 -12.91
CA ILE A 140 -13.47 -0.91 -11.69
C ILE A 140 -13.96 0.43 -11.14
N LYS A 141 -14.20 0.51 -9.83
CA LYS A 141 -14.50 1.78 -9.16
C LYS A 141 -13.20 2.49 -8.81
N LEU A 142 -13.13 3.79 -9.04
CA LEU A 142 -11.97 4.61 -8.70
C LEU A 142 -12.27 5.46 -7.48
N TYR A 143 -11.32 5.52 -6.54
CA TYR A 143 -11.41 6.29 -5.31
C TYR A 143 -10.16 7.18 -5.17
N GLY A 144 -10.30 8.51 -5.07
CA GLY A 144 -9.20 9.42 -4.74
C GLY A 144 -9.25 9.93 -3.29
N LEU A 145 -8.12 9.98 -2.60
CA LEU A 145 -7.99 10.54 -1.25
C LEU A 145 -6.64 11.28 -1.10
N PRO A 146 -6.60 12.51 -0.56
CA PRO A 146 -5.34 13.16 -0.24
C PRO A 146 -4.78 12.71 1.13
N TRP A 147 -3.48 12.46 1.19
CA TRP A 147 -2.73 12.26 2.46
C TRP A 147 -2.11 13.56 2.96
N VAL A 148 -1.56 14.33 2.02
CA VAL A 148 -0.76 15.54 2.25
C VAL A 148 -1.12 16.58 1.19
N PHE A 149 -0.65 17.82 1.38
CA PHE A 149 -0.98 18.91 0.45
C PHE A 149 0.23 19.80 0.14
N PRO A 150 0.31 20.38 -1.08
CA PRO A 150 1.26 21.45 -1.37
C PRO A 150 1.09 22.61 -0.39
N GLY A 151 2.20 23.24 0.01
CA GLY A 151 2.18 24.21 1.11
C GLY A 151 1.27 25.42 0.88
N TRP A 152 0.98 25.78 -0.38
CA TRP A 152 0.19 26.97 -0.72
C TRP A 152 -1.28 26.81 -0.30
N ILE A 153 -1.73 25.57 -0.15
CA ILE A 153 -3.06 25.23 0.35
C ILE A 153 -3.16 25.58 1.83
N GLY A 154 -2.13 25.24 2.60
CA GLY A 154 -2.14 25.34 4.06
C GLY A 154 -1.87 26.72 4.65
N GLY A 155 -1.48 27.70 3.82
CA GLY A 155 -1.13 29.04 4.29
C GLY A 155 0.05 29.03 5.29
N PRO A 156 0.18 30.06 6.14
CA PRO A 156 1.28 30.17 7.09
C PRO A 156 1.28 29.08 8.18
N ASP A 157 0.11 28.53 8.51
CA ASP A 157 -0.05 27.54 9.58
C ASP A 157 0.13 26.09 9.08
N LEU A 158 0.20 25.90 7.75
CA LEU A 158 0.21 24.59 7.10
C LEU A 158 -1.00 23.74 7.51
N ASP A 159 -2.19 24.36 7.50
CA ASP A 159 -3.50 23.73 7.76
C ASP A 159 -4.35 23.78 6.47
N PRO A 160 -4.75 22.64 5.88
CA PRO A 160 -5.47 22.65 4.61
C PRO A 160 -6.87 23.32 4.70
N TYR A 161 -7.41 23.55 5.90
CA TYR A 161 -8.65 24.29 6.10
C TYR A 161 -8.46 25.82 6.18
N TYR A 162 -7.23 26.31 5.96
CA TYR A 162 -6.92 27.73 5.85
C TYR A 162 -7.82 28.46 4.83
N ASN A 163 -8.08 29.75 5.11
CA ASN A 163 -8.93 30.61 4.28
C ASN A 163 -10.31 29.98 3.96
N ASN A 164 -10.98 29.46 5.00
CA ASN A 164 -12.27 28.77 4.92
C ASN A 164 -12.25 27.64 3.87
N SER A 165 -11.15 26.88 3.80
CA SER A 165 -10.94 25.76 2.89
C SER A 165 -11.06 26.09 1.40
N SER A 166 -11.03 27.38 1.01
CA SER A 166 -11.22 27.80 -0.38
C SER A 166 -10.09 27.30 -1.29
N ASN A 167 -8.86 27.32 -0.80
CA ASN A 167 -7.70 26.77 -1.52
C ASN A 167 -7.82 25.25 -1.70
N LEU A 168 -8.19 24.54 -0.64
CA LEU A 168 -8.40 23.09 -0.67
C LEU A 168 -9.53 22.69 -1.63
N LEU A 169 -10.67 23.39 -1.57
CA LEU A 169 -11.79 23.14 -2.48
C LEU A 169 -11.37 23.35 -3.93
N ARG A 170 -10.65 24.44 -4.24
CA ARG A 170 -10.12 24.70 -5.59
C ARG A 170 -9.20 23.57 -6.04
N TYR A 171 -8.28 23.15 -5.17
CA TYR A 171 -7.31 22.10 -5.45
C TYR A 171 -7.98 20.77 -5.79
N ILE A 172 -8.88 20.30 -4.92
CA ILE A 172 -9.57 19.01 -5.08
C ILE A 172 -10.53 19.03 -6.28
N MET A 173 -11.29 20.11 -6.47
CA MET A 173 -12.15 20.22 -7.65
C MET A 173 -11.35 20.30 -8.95
N THR A 174 -10.14 20.86 -8.94
CA THR A 174 -9.24 20.85 -10.11
C THR A 174 -8.79 19.44 -10.44
N TRP A 175 -8.44 18.63 -9.42
CA TRP A 175 -8.08 17.22 -9.61
C TRP A 175 -9.23 16.40 -10.22
N VAL A 176 -10.44 16.50 -9.64
CA VAL A 176 -11.63 15.76 -10.12
C VAL A 176 -11.99 16.16 -11.56
N LYS A 177 -11.95 17.47 -11.87
CA LYS A 177 -12.20 17.97 -13.22
C LYS A 177 -11.13 17.51 -14.21
N GLY A 178 -9.86 17.53 -13.81
CA GLY A 178 -8.74 17.04 -14.61
C GLY A 178 -8.84 15.54 -14.91
N ALA A 179 -9.15 14.72 -13.90
CA ALA A 179 -9.37 13.28 -14.04
C ALA A 179 -10.40 13.00 -15.16
N LYS A 180 -11.52 13.73 -15.17
CA LYS A 180 -12.57 13.57 -16.18
C LYS A 180 -12.19 14.17 -17.54
N ALA A 181 -11.74 15.42 -17.57
CA ALA A 181 -11.56 16.18 -18.80
C ALA A 181 -10.33 15.74 -19.60
N VAL A 182 -9.24 15.39 -18.91
CA VAL A 182 -7.96 15.00 -19.55
C VAL A 182 -7.86 13.49 -19.73
N HIS A 183 -8.26 12.72 -18.72
CA HIS A 183 -8.06 11.26 -18.72
C HIS A 183 -9.33 10.45 -18.97
N GLY A 184 -10.50 11.09 -19.03
CA GLY A 184 -11.78 10.39 -19.18
C GLY A 184 -12.19 9.57 -17.96
N LEU A 185 -11.51 9.73 -16.83
CA LEU A 185 -11.70 8.93 -15.61
C LEU A 185 -12.87 9.50 -14.79
N HIS A 186 -13.76 8.62 -14.36
CA HIS A 186 -14.81 8.95 -13.40
C HIS A 186 -14.42 8.46 -12.02
N MET A 187 -14.45 9.38 -11.05
CA MET A 187 -14.20 9.07 -9.65
C MET A 187 -15.52 8.66 -8.99
N GLU A 188 -15.60 7.40 -8.57
CA GLU A 188 -16.75 6.86 -7.87
C GLU A 188 -16.79 7.39 -6.43
N TYR A 189 -15.61 7.48 -5.80
CA TYR A 189 -15.46 7.94 -4.42
C TYR A 189 -14.41 9.04 -4.32
N LEU A 190 -14.61 9.93 -3.34
CA LEU A 190 -13.67 10.97 -2.95
C LEU A 190 -13.63 11.09 -1.43
N GLY A 191 -12.44 11.18 -0.87
CA GLY A 191 -12.20 11.24 0.58
C GLY A 191 -11.85 12.64 1.06
N ILE A 192 -11.62 12.80 2.36
CA ILE A 192 -11.42 14.12 2.99
C ILE A 192 -9.94 14.42 3.20
N TRP A 193 -9.33 13.81 4.21
CA TRP A 193 -7.91 13.94 4.53
C TRP A 193 -7.49 12.71 5.35
N ASN A 194 -6.62 11.89 4.78
CA ASN A 194 -6.27 10.59 5.33
C ASN A 194 -5.78 10.67 6.78
N GLU A 195 -6.46 9.99 7.71
CA GLU A 195 -6.10 9.89 9.13
C GLU A 195 -5.87 11.23 9.83
N ARG A 196 -6.58 12.28 9.38
CA ARG A 196 -6.40 13.64 9.88
C ARG A 196 -7.75 14.29 10.20
N PRO A 197 -7.75 15.41 10.95
CA PRO A 197 -8.98 16.08 11.32
C PRO A 197 -9.85 16.42 10.11
N TRP A 198 -11.16 16.29 10.26
CA TRP A 198 -12.17 16.69 9.28
C TRP A 198 -12.69 18.10 9.56
N ASN A 199 -13.33 18.72 8.57
CA ASN A 199 -14.02 20.01 8.72
C ASN A 199 -15.42 19.92 8.09
N ALA A 200 -16.48 20.14 8.89
CA ALA A 200 -17.86 20.01 8.43
C ALA A 200 -18.20 20.94 7.27
N ASP A 201 -17.78 22.21 7.36
CA ASP A 201 -18.08 23.21 6.34
C ASP A 201 -17.41 22.87 5.03
N TYR A 202 -16.16 22.40 5.06
CA TYR A 202 -15.47 21.89 3.88
C TYR A 202 -16.20 20.72 3.23
N ILE A 203 -16.62 19.71 4.01
CA ILE A 203 -17.35 18.54 3.48
C ILE A 203 -18.65 18.97 2.78
N ILE A 204 -19.41 19.88 3.40
CA ILE A 204 -20.64 20.43 2.84
C ILE A 204 -20.34 21.25 1.56
N MET A 205 -19.28 22.06 1.57
CA MET A 205 -18.84 22.85 0.41
C MET A 205 -18.41 21.95 -0.74
N LEU A 206 -17.67 20.88 -0.47
CA LEU A 206 -17.22 19.90 -1.44
C LEU A 206 -18.41 19.22 -2.13
N ARG A 207 -19.39 18.75 -1.36
CA ARG A 207 -20.63 18.17 -1.92
C ARG A 207 -21.31 19.13 -2.88
N LYS A 208 -21.56 20.37 -2.45
CA LYS A 208 -22.18 21.41 -3.28
C LYS A 208 -21.39 21.69 -4.56
N ALA A 209 -20.06 21.75 -4.47
CA ALA A 209 -19.19 22.02 -5.61
C ALA A 209 -19.18 20.87 -6.63
N LEU A 210 -19.18 19.62 -6.16
CA LEU A 210 -19.33 18.43 -7.00
C LEU A 210 -20.66 18.45 -7.74
N ASP A 211 -21.77 18.67 -7.04
CA ASP A 211 -23.11 18.68 -7.62
C ASP A 211 -23.25 19.78 -8.68
N ALA A 212 -22.83 21.00 -8.35
CA ALA A 212 -22.86 22.14 -9.27
C ALA A 212 -21.95 21.96 -10.50
N SER A 213 -20.93 21.10 -10.40
CA SER A 213 -19.99 20.82 -11.50
C SER A 213 -20.35 19.54 -12.28
N GLY A 214 -21.51 18.92 -12.02
CA GLY A 214 -21.96 17.72 -12.74
C GLY A 214 -21.37 16.40 -12.23
N PHE A 215 -20.80 16.39 -11.03
CA PHE A 215 -20.23 15.21 -10.36
C PHE A 215 -21.11 14.70 -9.20
N ALA A 216 -22.43 14.84 -9.33
CA ALA A 216 -23.38 14.41 -8.31
C ALA A 216 -23.32 12.90 -7.98
N SER A 217 -22.81 12.07 -8.91
CA SER A 217 -22.62 10.63 -8.69
C SER A 217 -21.34 10.27 -7.93
N THR A 218 -20.37 11.18 -7.82
CA THR A 218 -19.16 10.96 -7.02
C THR A 218 -19.53 11.00 -5.55
N ARG A 219 -19.35 9.89 -4.85
CA ARG A 219 -19.73 9.72 -3.45
C ARG A 219 -18.64 10.22 -2.51
N ILE A 220 -19.01 10.94 -1.45
CA ILE A 220 -18.07 11.37 -0.42
C ILE A 220 -17.96 10.27 0.65
N VAL A 221 -16.72 9.83 0.89
CA VAL A 221 -16.35 8.92 1.97
C VAL A 221 -15.78 9.76 3.10
N ALA A 222 -16.26 9.54 4.32
CA ALA A 222 -15.73 10.24 5.49
C ALA A 222 -15.60 9.30 6.71
N THR A 223 -14.56 9.44 7.54
CA THR A 223 -13.45 10.41 7.42
C THR A 223 -12.12 9.78 7.02
N ASP A 224 -12.08 8.50 6.64
CA ASP A 224 -10.83 7.76 6.36
C ASP A 224 -9.85 7.89 7.52
N SER A 225 -10.34 7.49 8.69
CA SER A 225 -9.63 7.49 9.97
C SER A 225 -10.16 6.32 10.81
N LEU A 226 -9.65 6.16 12.02
CA LEU A 226 -10.36 5.38 13.03
C LEU A 226 -11.80 5.90 13.21
N TRP A 227 -12.67 5.09 13.83
CA TRP A 227 -14.01 5.54 14.18
C TRP A 227 -14.00 6.82 15.04
N ASP A 228 -14.43 7.93 14.45
CA ASP A 228 -14.51 9.23 15.14
C ASP A 228 -15.95 9.47 15.65
N VAL A 229 -16.17 9.23 16.95
CA VAL A 229 -17.46 9.48 17.61
C VAL A 229 -17.87 10.96 17.53
N GLY A 230 -16.93 11.89 17.49
CA GLY A 230 -17.19 13.31 17.30
C GLY A 230 -17.80 13.59 15.93
N PHE A 231 -17.21 13.03 14.87
CA PHE A 231 -17.79 13.10 13.52
C PHE A 231 -19.19 12.48 13.47
N LEU A 232 -19.35 11.27 13.99
CA LEU A 232 -20.63 10.55 13.94
C LEU A 232 -21.76 11.34 14.63
N LYS A 233 -21.46 11.95 15.79
CA LYS A 233 -22.40 12.83 16.50
C LYS A 233 -22.67 14.13 15.74
N ALA A 234 -21.65 14.74 15.15
CA ALA A 234 -21.82 15.94 14.33
C ALA A 234 -22.70 15.69 13.11
N ALA A 235 -22.48 14.56 12.40
CA ALA A 235 -23.32 14.14 11.28
C ALA A 235 -24.76 13.87 11.73
N ALA A 236 -24.97 13.19 12.86
CA ALA A 236 -26.32 12.96 13.40
C ALA A 236 -27.05 14.27 13.74
N ALA A 237 -26.33 15.28 14.23
CA ALA A 237 -26.89 16.56 14.64
C ALA A 237 -27.05 17.58 13.50
N ASN A 238 -26.34 17.41 12.38
CA ASN A 238 -26.33 18.35 11.26
C ASN A 238 -26.76 17.66 9.96
N LYS A 239 -28.00 17.92 9.54
CA LYS A 239 -28.57 17.33 8.32
C LYS A 239 -27.74 17.63 7.06
N ALA A 240 -27.18 18.83 6.94
CA ALA A 240 -26.38 19.17 5.76
C ALA A 240 -25.07 18.35 5.70
N LEU A 241 -24.43 18.10 6.84
CA LEU A 241 -23.26 17.23 6.92
C LEU A 241 -23.63 15.77 6.67
N TYR A 242 -24.74 15.29 7.26
CA TYR A 242 -25.27 13.95 7.01
C TYR A 242 -25.56 13.70 5.53
N ASP A 243 -26.25 14.65 4.88
CA ASP A 243 -26.61 14.54 3.45
C ASP A 243 -25.37 14.63 2.55
N ALA A 244 -24.32 15.33 2.97
CA ALA A 244 -23.08 15.47 2.19
C ALA A 244 -22.23 14.21 2.14
N VAL A 245 -22.39 13.29 3.09
CA VAL A 245 -21.56 12.08 3.23
C VAL A 245 -22.36 10.84 2.82
N ASP A 246 -21.82 10.07 1.89
CA ASP A 246 -22.49 8.89 1.35
C ASP A 246 -22.07 7.60 2.08
N VAL A 247 -20.78 7.53 2.46
CA VAL A 247 -20.15 6.33 3.02
C VAL A 247 -19.31 6.70 4.24
N LEU A 248 -19.44 5.91 5.31
CA LEU A 248 -18.54 5.96 6.46
C LEU A 248 -17.34 5.05 6.18
N GLY A 249 -16.18 5.66 5.96
CA GLY A 249 -14.91 4.96 5.75
C GLY A 249 -14.09 4.92 7.03
N ALA A 250 -13.84 3.72 7.55
CA ALA A 250 -13.01 3.50 8.73
C ALA A 250 -11.71 2.78 8.38
N HIS A 251 -10.63 3.16 9.05
CA HIS A 251 -9.31 2.55 8.94
C HIS A 251 -9.12 1.54 10.07
N TYR A 252 -8.68 0.33 9.73
CA TYR A 252 -8.38 -0.75 10.69
C TYR A 252 -9.44 -0.86 11.82
N PRO A 253 -10.75 -0.88 11.50
CA PRO A 253 -11.83 -0.77 12.49
C PRO A 253 -11.89 -1.95 13.46
N GLY A 254 -11.13 -3.01 13.19
CA GLY A 254 -11.34 -4.31 13.77
C GLY A 254 -12.61 -4.95 13.21
N ALA A 255 -13.16 -5.91 13.95
CA ALA A 255 -14.36 -6.60 13.51
C ALA A 255 -15.64 -5.77 13.69
N ASP A 256 -15.70 -4.81 14.62
CA ASP A 256 -16.96 -4.15 15.02
C ASP A 256 -17.00 -2.64 14.66
N SER A 257 -18.22 -2.09 14.60
CA SER A 257 -18.49 -0.66 14.45
C SER A 257 -19.22 -0.10 15.68
N PRO A 258 -19.01 1.18 16.03
CA PRO A 258 -19.62 1.79 17.20
C PRO A 258 -21.14 1.94 17.00
N PRO A 259 -21.93 1.94 18.10
CA PRO A 259 -23.38 2.13 18.04
C PRO A 259 -23.79 3.39 17.27
N GLU A 260 -23.06 4.49 17.40
CA GLU A 260 -23.32 5.74 16.69
C GLU A 260 -23.26 5.57 15.17
N ALA A 261 -22.31 4.79 14.65
CA ALA A 261 -22.20 4.53 13.21
C ALA A 261 -23.39 3.68 12.71
N LYS A 262 -23.78 2.66 13.49
CA LYS A 262 -24.94 1.81 13.20
C LYS A 262 -26.24 2.62 13.15
N LEU A 263 -26.38 3.62 14.02
CA LEU A 263 -27.57 4.50 14.08
C LEU A 263 -27.68 5.48 12.90
N LEU A 264 -26.56 5.89 12.29
CA LEU A 264 -26.58 6.77 11.12
C LEU A 264 -27.17 6.10 9.87
N ASN A 265 -27.21 4.76 9.83
CA ASN A 265 -27.72 3.97 8.72
C ASN A 265 -27.11 4.35 7.36
N LYS A 266 -25.81 4.69 7.37
CA LYS A 266 -25.00 4.93 6.17
C LYS A 266 -24.31 3.62 5.75
N THR A 267 -23.90 3.53 4.49
CA THR A 267 -22.97 2.48 4.05
C THR A 267 -21.67 2.61 4.85
N MET A 268 -21.12 1.49 5.31
CA MET A 268 -19.86 1.45 6.06
C MET A 268 -18.87 0.52 5.35
N ILE A 269 -17.62 0.93 5.21
CA ILE A 269 -16.56 0.12 4.61
C ILE A 269 -15.27 0.23 5.44
N CYS A 270 -14.43 -0.80 5.39
CA CYS A 270 -13.02 -0.67 5.77
C CYS A 270 -12.31 0.06 4.62
N SER A 271 -12.23 1.40 4.70
CA SER A 271 -11.68 2.23 3.62
C SER A 271 -10.14 2.19 3.56
N GLU A 272 -9.53 1.63 4.61
CA GLU A 272 -8.16 1.16 4.65
C GLU A 272 -8.06 -0.03 5.63
N GLU A 273 -7.42 -1.11 5.18
CA GLU A 273 -7.35 -2.38 5.89
C GLU A 273 -6.09 -3.16 5.51
N PHE A 274 -5.89 -4.35 6.07
CA PHE A 274 -4.80 -5.28 5.75
C PHE A 274 -3.45 -4.88 6.36
N SER A 275 -2.63 -4.06 5.68
CA SER A 275 -1.28 -3.61 6.09
C SER A 275 -0.44 -4.66 6.84
N ALA A 276 -0.52 -5.92 6.37
CA ALA A 276 0.17 -7.06 6.93
C ALA A 276 1.08 -7.70 5.88
N TYR A 277 2.13 -8.39 6.34
CA TYR A 277 3.05 -9.09 5.44
C TYR A 277 2.28 -9.99 4.47
N ASN A 278 2.66 -9.97 3.20
CA ASN A 278 1.97 -10.69 2.15
C ASN A 278 2.27 -12.20 2.12
N ASP A 279 2.68 -12.79 3.24
CA ASP A 279 2.95 -14.20 3.38
C ASP A 279 1.67 -14.99 3.77
N ILE A 280 1.85 -16.21 4.29
CA ILE A 280 0.72 -17.02 4.73
C ILE A 280 -0.01 -16.43 5.94
N ASN A 281 0.66 -15.68 6.81
CA ASN A 281 0.06 -15.06 7.99
C ASN A 281 -0.83 -13.90 7.57
N GLY A 282 -0.34 -13.01 6.70
CA GLY A 282 -1.18 -11.96 6.15
C GLY A 282 -2.29 -12.51 5.26
N GLY A 283 -2.05 -13.58 4.50
CA GLY A 283 -3.12 -14.29 3.79
C GLY A 283 -4.25 -14.75 4.73
N GLY A 284 -3.91 -15.34 5.88
CA GLY A 284 -4.87 -15.70 6.92
C GLY A 284 -5.58 -14.50 7.54
N CYS A 285 -4.84 -13.44 7.89
CA CYS A 285 -5.42 -12.19 8.40
C CYS A 285 -6.42 -11.59 7.38
N TRP A 286 -6.05 -11.54 6.11
CA TRP A 286 -6.91 -11.04 5.03
C TRP A 286 -8.19 -11.86 4.89
N ALA A 287 -8.11 -13.19 5.01
CA ALA A 287 -9.28 -14.07 4.93
C ALA A 287 -10.29 -13.77 6.05
N ARG A 288 -9.80 -13.49 7.26
CA ARG A 288 -10.62 -13.11 8.42
C ARG A 288 -11.30 -11.77 8.21
N ILE A 289 -10.53 -10.74 7.88
CA ILE A 289 -11.02 -9.36 7.82
C ILE A 289 -11.85 -9.05 6.56
N LEU A 290 -11.94 -9.98 5.61
CA LEU A 290 -12.94 -9.93 4.53
C LEU A 290 -14.33 -10.43 4.95
N ASN A 291 -14.44 -11.21 6.04
CA ASN A 291 -15.71 -11.72 6.56
C ASN A 291 -16.16 -11.02 7.86
N GLU A 292 -15.28 -10.98 8.86
CA GLU A 292 -15.61 -10.59 10.23
C GLU A 292 -16.22 -9.18 10.34
N PRO A 293 -15.71 -8.14 9.64
CA PRO A 293 -16.28 -6.80 9.71
C PRO A 293 -17.73 -6.70 9.23
N PHE A 294 -18.14 -7.53 8.26
CA PHE A 294 -19.55 -7.61 7.89
C PHE A 294 -20.39 -8.26 8.99
N VAL A 295 -19.91 -9.40 9.50
CA VAL A 295 -20.62 -10.20 10.50
C VAL A 295 -20.83 -9.44 11.82
N MET A 296 -19.82 -8.70 12.27
CA MET A 296 -19.80 -8.08 13.59
C MET A 296 -20.16 -6.59 13.52
N GLY A 297 -19.61 -5.88 12.52
CA GLY A 297 -19.74 -4.43 12.40
C GLY A 297 -20.67 -3.94 11.29
N ASN A 298 -21.24 -4.80 10.44
CA ASN A 298 -22.04 -4.43 9.27
C ASN A 298 -21.26 -3.59 8.22
N LEU A 299 -19.94 -3.79 8.10
CA LEU A 299 -19.10 -3.17 7.07
C LEU A 299 -19.18 -4.02 5.78
N SER A 300 -19.44 -3.38 4.64
CA SER A 300 -19.81 -4.06 3.40
C SER A 300 -18.79 -3.93 2.27
N GLY A 301 -17.53 -3.65 2.61
CA GLY A 301 -16.41 -3.59 1.67
C GLY A 301 -15.09 -3.38 2.41
N ALA A 302 -13.98 -3.72 1.77
CA ALA A 302 -12.65 -3.61 2.35
C ALA A 302 -11.61 -3.22 1.30
N ILE A 303 -10.69 -2.32 1.63
CA ILE A 303 -9.65 -1.84 0.72
C ILE A 303 -8.29 -2.04 1.38
N ALA A 304 -7.45 -2.91 0.81
CA ALA A 304 -6.14 -3.23 1.37
C ALA A 304 -5.13 -2.08 1.14
N TRP A 305 -4.51 -1.59 2.22
CA TRP A 305 -3.23 -0.90 2.12
C TRP A 305 -2.09 -1.93 2.23
N ASN A 306 -1.20 -2.07 1.25
CA ASN A 306 -1.24 -1.46 -0.09
C ASN A 306 -1.46 -2.49 -1.22
N LEU A 307 -1.76 -1.97 -2.42
CA LEU A 307 -2.09 -2.73 -3.63
C LEU A 307 -0.98 -3.71 -3.98
N LEU A 308 0.27 -3.23 -3.96
CA LEU A 308 1.46 -4.03 -4.22
C LEU A 308 2.69 -3.34 -3.63
N THR A 309 3.67 -4.12 -3.20
CA THR A 309 4.99 -3.58 -2.83
C THR A 309 5.81 -3.33 -4.10
N SER A 310 5.77 -2.09 -4.59
CA SER A 310 6.62 -1.61 -5.68
C SER A 310 7.43 -0.38 -5.25
N TYR A 311 8.09 -0.54 -4.10
CA TYR A 311 9.02 0.40 -3.49
C TYR A 311 10.19 -0.40 -2.89
N TYR A 312 11.24 0.29 -2.45
CA TYR A 312 12.48 -0.35 -2.04
C TYR A 312 12.31 -1.27 -0.83
N ARG A 313 13.02 -2.41 -0.85
CA ARG A 313 13.20 -3.24 0.34
C ARG A 313 13.85 -2.42 1.44
N GLY A 314 13.34 -2.53 2.66
CA GLY A 314 13.85 -1.81 3.83
C GLY A 314 13.20 -0.45 4.07
N PHE A 315 12.35 0.01 3.14
CA PHE A 315 11.40 1.08 3.44
C PHE A 315 10.36 0.58 4.45
N PRO A 316 9.68 1.49 5.18
CA PRO A 316 8.62 1.13 6.10
C PRO A 316 7.63 0.12 5.48
N TYR A 317 7.15 -0.82 6.29
CA TYR A 317 6.09 -1.75 5.87
C TYR A 317 6.36 -2.49 4.54
N SER A 318 7.63 -2.72 4.17
CA SER A 318 7.97 -3.48 2.96
C SER A 318 7.36 -4.88 3.00
N ASP A 319 6.73 -5.29 1.90
CA ASP A 319 5.91 -6.51 1.75
C ASP A 319 4.56 -6.51 2.49
N ASN A 320 4.10 -5.38 3.04
CA ASN A 320 2.74 -5.26 3.57
C ASN A 320 1.73 -4.92 2.46
N SER A 321 1.45 -5.89 1.57
CA SER A 321 0.69 -5.65 0.35
C SER A 321 -0.04 -6.88 -0.21
N LEU A 322 -0.85 -6.76 -1.26
CA LEU A 322 -1.47 -7.96 -1.85
C LEU A 322 -0.45 -8.82 -2.62
N MET A 323 0.58 -8.21 -3.21
CA MET A 323 1.66 -8.88 -3.96
C MET A 323 2.93 -8.01 -4.04
N SER A 324 4.08 -8.55 -4.45
CA SER A 324 5.34 -7.78 -4.55
C SER A 324 5.82 -7.64 -6.00
N ALA A 325 6.24 -6.45 -6.41
CA ALA A 325 6.85 -6.14 -7.71
C ALA A 325 7.87 -4.99 -7.58
N ARG A 326 8.94 -5.22 -6.84
CA ARG A 326 9.93 -4.19 -6.42
C ARG A 326 11.28 -4.26 -7.16
N GLU A 327 11.40 -5.10 -8.17
CA GLU A 327 12.66 -5.33 -8.90
C GLU A 327 12.50 -5.01 -10.40
N PRO A 328 12.21 -3.76 -10.77
CA PRO A 328 12.03 -3.36 -12.17
C PRO A 328 13.30 -3.48 -13.03
N TRP A 329 14.44 -3.86 -12.45
CA TRP A 329 15.69 -4.16 -13.17
C TRP A 329 15.75 -5.61 -13.67
N SER A 330 15.13 -6.56 -12.99
CA SER A 330 15.01 -7.97 -13.44
C SER A 330 13.62 -8.30 -13.99
N GLY A 331 12.63 -7.46 -13.64
CA GLY A 331 11.23 -7.74 -13.86
C GLY A 331 10.72 -8.89 -12.98
N ASN A 332 11.37 -9.19 -11.86
CA ASN A 332 10.88 -10.18 -10.89
C ASN A 332 9.61 -9.67 -10.19
N TYR A 333 8.59 -10.49 -10.03
CA TYR A 333 7.43 -10.16 -9.19
C TYR A 333 6.89 -11.45 -8.57
N GLN A 334 6.21 -11.33 -7.44
CA GLN A 334 5.74 -12.46 -6.65
C GLN A 334 4.25 -12.34 -6.43
N VAL A 335 3.49 -13.33 -6.90
CA VAL A 335 2.06 -13.48 -6.59
C VAL A 335 1.94 -14.19 -5.25
N LYS A 336 1.17 -13.61 -4.34
CA LYS A 336 1.18 -13.96 -2.91
C LYS A 336 -0.20 -14.45 -2.43
N PRO A 337 -0.28 -15.13 -1.27
CA PRO A 337 -1.55 -15.64 -0.73
C PRO A 337 -2.73 -14.64 -0.72
N PRO A 338 -2.55 -13.35 -0.36
CA PRO A 338 -3.67 -12.38 -0.36
C PRO A 338 -4.38 -12.22 -1.70
N ILE A 339 -3.69 -12.42 -2.84
CA ILE A 339 -4.31 -12.40 -4.18
C ILE A 339 -5.41 -13.46 -4.29
N TRP A 340 -5.11 -14.67 -3.84
CA TRP A 340 -6.00 -15.82 -3.95
C TRP A 340 -7.09 -15.83 -2.88
N VAL A 341 -6.79 -15.29 -1.70
CA VAL A 341 -7.80 -14.99 -0.67
C VAL A 341 -8.82 -13.99 -1.19
N THR A 342 -8.38 -12.93 -1.87
CA THR A 342 -9.30 -11.98 -2.51
C THR A 342 -10.19 -12.65 -3.56
N ALA A 343 -9.63 -13.57 -4.36
CA ALA A 343 -10.35 -14.30 -5.40
C ALA A 343 -11.53 -15.12 -4.87
N HIS A 344 -11.49 -15.60 -3.63
CA HIS A 344 -12.61 -16.29 -2.98
C HIS A 344 -13.89 -15.45 -2.91
N HIS A 345 -13.76 -14.13 -2.98
CA HIS A 345 -14.86 -13.18 -3.00
C HIS A 345 -15.12 -12.66 -4.41
N THR A 346 -14.14 -11.98 -5.02
CA THR A 346 -14.31 -11.19 -6.24
C THR A 346 -14.56 -12.03 -7.51
N HIS A 347 -14.22 -13.31 -7.51
CA HIS A 347 -14.60 -14.19 -8.63
C HIS A 347 -16.09 -14.52 -8.61
N PHE A 348 -16.77 -14.35 -7.48
CA PHE A 348 -18.10 -14.89 -7.26
C PHE A 348 -19.08 -13.89 -6.63
N SER A 349 -18.73 -12.60 -6.67
CA SER A 349 -19.60 -11.48 -6.30
C SER A 349 -19.20 -10.25 -7.10
N GLU A 350 -20.12 -9.28 -7.24
CA GLU A 350 -19.83 -7.97 -7.85
C GLU A 350 -20.38 -6.85 -6.96
N PRO A 351 -19.79 -5.64 -6.99
CA PRO A 351 -20.37 -4.50 -6.28
C PRO A 351 -21.81 -4.26 -6.73
N GLY A 352 -22.75 -4.13 -5.80
CA GLY A 352 -24.18 -4.12 -6.14
C GLY A 352 -24.94 -5.36 -5.68
N TRP A 353 -24.25 -6.49 -5.51
CA TRP A 353 -24.82 -7.65 -4.83
C TRP A 353 -25.15 -7.29 -3.39
N ARG A 354 -26.01 -8.07 -2.75
CA ARG A 354 -26.38 -7.84 -1.35
C ARG A 354 -26.04 -9.04 -0.50
N TYR A 355 -25.77 -8.77 0.77
CA TYR A 355 -25.55 -9.83 1.74
C TYR A 355 -26.85 -10.47 2.21
N LEU A 356 -26.82 -11.74 2.58
CA LEU A 356 -27.82 -12.30 3.49
C LEU A 356 -27.59 -11.77 4.92
N PRO A 357 -28.66 -11.52 5.71
CA PRO A 357 -28.53 -11.00 7.08
C PRO A 357 -27.76 -11.92 8.03
N VAL A 358 -27.11 -11.32 9.03
CA VAL A 358 -26.49 -12.06 10.14
C VAL A 358 -27.56 -12.84 10.91
N GLY A 359 -27.31 -14.13 11.15
CA GLY A 359 -28.28 -15.07 11.73
C GLY A 359 -29.24 -15.70 10.72
N ASN A 360 -29.23 -15.26 9.46
CA ASN A 360 -30.01 -15.85 8.37
C ASN A 360 -29.19 -15.83 7.07
N GLY A 361 -28.12 -16.63 7.01
CA GLY A 361 -27.27 -16.79 5.84
C GLY A 361 -25.89 -16.12 5.94
N SER A 362 -25.63 -15.35 6.98
CA SER A 362 -24.28 -14.90 7.37
C SER A 362 -24.11 -15.02 8.89
N GLY A 363 -22.89 -15.14 9.41
CA GLY A 363 -22.67 -15.20 10.86
C GLY A 363 -21.37 -15.89 11.28
N LEU A 364 -21.30 -16.21 12.57
CA LEU A 364 -20.23 -17.02 13.17
C LEU A 364 -20.58 -18.51 13.12
N LEU A 365 -19.56 -19.34 12.95
CA LEU A 365 -19.68 -20.79 13.04
C LEU A 365 -19.69 -21.25 14.51
N PRO A 366 -20.35 -22.39 14.84
CA PRO A 366 -20.38 -22.91 16.21
C PRO A 366 -19.01 -23.26 16.79
N GLY A 367 -18.08 -23.75 15.96
CA GLY A 367 -16.68 -24.01 16.33
C GLY A 367 -15.76 -22.81 16.11
N ASN A 368 -16.32 -21.60 16.10
CA ASN A 368 -15.70 -20.34 15.65
C ASN A 368 -15.23 -20.36 14.18
N GLY A 369 -14.84 -19.18 13.69
CA GLY A 369 -14.76 -18.85 12.26
C GLY A 369 -16.05 -18.17 11.79
N SER A 370 -16.09 -17.74 10.55
CA SER A 370 -17.19 -16.92 10.02
C SER A 370 -17.61 -17.33 8.62
N TYR A 371 -18.84 -16.96 8.26
CA TYR A 371 -19.37 -17.13 6.91
C TYR A 371 -20.23 -15.93 6.50
N ILE A 372 -20.14 -15.56 5.23
CA ILE A 372 -20.95 -14.51 4.62
C ILE A 372 -21.55 -15.03 3.31
N THR A 373 -22.75 -14.54 2.96
CA THR A 373 -23.40 -14.92 1.70
C THR A 373 -23.75 -13.70 0.87
N TYR A 374 -23.32 -13.72 -0.39
CA TYR A 374 -23.68 -12.76 -1.43
C TYR A 374 -24.84 -13.30 -2.27
N VAL A 375 -25.78 -12.42 -2.61
CA VAL A 375 -26.91 -12.68 -3.51
C VAL A 375 -26.91 -11.65 -4.63
N SER A 376 -27.00 -12.13 -5.88
CA SER A 376 -27.06 -11.26 -7.06
C SER A 376 -28.31 -10.39 -7.07
N PRO A 377 -28.31 -9.23 -7.76
CA PRO A 377 -29.48 -8.33 -7.80
C PRO A 377 -30.77 -8.98 -8.31
N ASP A 378 -30.66 -9.97 -9.20
CA ASP A 378 -31.76 -10.77 -9.75
C ASP A 378 -32.06 -12.04 -8.94
N ALA A 379 -31.34 -12.27 -7.84
CA ALA A 379 -31.38 -13.47 -7.00
C ALA A 379 -31.11 -14.79 -7.73
N ALA A 380 -30.54 -14.76 -8.94
CA ALA A 380 -30.19 -15.95 -9.71
C ALA A 380 -28.93 -16.66 -9.20
N HIS A 381 -28.08 -15.93 -8.47
CA HIS A 381 -26.80 -16.44 -8.00
C HIS A 381 -26.58 -16.19 -6.51
N VAL A 382 -26.02 -17.20 -5.86
CA VAL A 382 -25.67 -17.20 -4.44
C VAL A 382 -24.23 -17.67 -4.29
N THR A 383 -23.47 -16.94 -3.49
CA THR A 383 -22.09 -17.29 -3.13
C THR A 383 -21.92 -17.20 -1.63
N VAL A 384 -21.53 -18.30 -1.00
CA VAL A 384 -21.17 -18.39 0.41
C VAL A 384 -19.64 -18.44 0.53
N VAL A 385 -19.04 -17.56 1.32
CA VAL A 385 -17.61 -17.62 1.65
C VAL A 385 -17.45 -17.91 3.14
N ILE A 386 -16.75 -18.98 3.46
CA ILE A 386 -16.55 -19.50 4.81
C ILE A 386 -15.06 -19.45 5.12
N GLU A 387 -14.68 -18.96 6.30
CA GLU A 387 -13.31 -19.01 6.81
C GLU A 387 -13.25 -19.61 8.23
N THR A 388 -12.17 -20.33 8.51
CA THR A 388 -11.89 -20.95 9.80
C THR A 388 -10.45 -20.66 10.27
N MET A 389 -9.97 -19.44 10.03
CA MET A 389 -8.59 -19.05 10.34
C MET A 389 -8.40 -18.88 11.84
N ASP A 390 -7.40 -19.57 12.39
CA ASP A 390 -6.99 -19.43 13.78
C ASP A 390 -6.34 -18.04 13.98
N PRO A 391 -6.92 -17.14 14.80
CA PRO A 391 -6.34 -15.82 15.04
C PRO A 391 -4.95 -15.85 15.66
N HIS A 392 -4.56 -16.97 16.29
CA HIS A 392 -3.22 -17.16 16.81
C HIS A 392 -2.18 -17.26 15.69
N ASP A 393 -2.49 -18.03 14.64
CA ASP A 393 -1.62 -18.24 13.50
C ASP A 393 -1.76 -17.08 12.48
N ALA A 394 -3.01 -16.71 12.19
CA ALA A 394 -3.43 -15.71 11.20
C ALA A 394 -3.48 -14.28 11.78
N HIS A 395 -2.41 -13.86 12.46
CA HIS A 395 -2.37 -12.56 13.12
C HIS A 395 -2.33 -11.39 12.12
N CYS A 396 -3.09 -10.34 12.44
CA CYS A 396 -3.02 -9.05 11.77
C CYS A 396 -1.97 -8.16 12.44
N PHE A 397 -1.55 -7.08 11.78
CA PHE A 397 -0.56 -6.16 12.36
C PHE A 397 -1.13 -5.31 13.52
N TYR A 398 -2.45 -5.16 13.59
CA TYR A 398 -3.18 -4.52 14.68
C TYR A 398 -3.98 -5.54 15.49
N SER A 399 -4.51 -5.10 16.64
CA SER A 399 -5.23 -5.98 17.55
C SER A 399 -6.58 -6.41 16.98
N MET A 400 -6.72 -7.72 16.74
CA MET A 400 -7.97 -8.38 16.37
C MET A 400 -8.42 -9.35 17.48
N PRO A 401 -9.73 -9.61 17.63
CA PRO A 401 -10.24 -10.54 18.62
C PRO A 401 -9.57 -11.92 18.53
N GLN A 402 -9.18 -12.46 19.69
CA GLN A 402 -8.56 -13.78 19.82
C GLN A 402 -9.58 -14.79 20.33
N TYR A 403 -9.65 -15.96 19.71
CA TYR A 403 -10.56 -17.05 20.07
C TYR A 403 -10.06 -18.38 19.50
N PRO A 404 -10.34 -19.51 20.15
CA PRO A 404 -9.93 -20.82 19.62
C PRO A 404 -10.76 -21.18 18.38
N ILE A 405 -10.16 -21.86 17.41
CA ILE A 405 -10.89 -22.49 16.30
C ILE A 405 -10.93 -24.01 16.52
N ALA A 406 -12.09 -24.63 16.30
CA ALA A 406 -12.19 -26.09 16.29
C ALA A 406 -11.35 -26.69 15.16
N ASP A 407 -10.50 -27.69 15.47
CA ASP A 407 -9.67 -28.36 14.46
C ASP A 407 -10.50 -28.95 13.32
N VAL A 408 -11.65 -29.52 13.67
CA VAL A 408 -12.68 -30.00 12.74
C VAL A 408 -14.06 -29.67 13.30
N GLN A 409 -14.96 -29.15 12.47
CA GLN A 409 -16.37 -28.97 12.81
C GLN A 409 -17.28 -29.40 11.66
N THR A 410 -18.47 -29.90 11.99
CA THR A 410 -19.48 -30.30 10.99
C THR A 410 -20.71 -29.42 11.13
N VAL A 411 -21.13 -28.81 10.02
CA VAL A 411 -22.32 -27.97 9.94
C VAL A 411 -23.27 -28.47 8.87
N VAL A 412 -24.56 -28.19 9.05
CA VAL A 412 -25.61 -28.51 8.09
C VAL A 412 -26.20 -27.20 7.60
N LEU A 413 -25.93 -26.86 6.33
CA LEU A 413 -26.49 -25.67 5.69
C LEU A 413 -27.86 -26.01 5.12
N LYS A 414 -28.88 -25.22 5.47
CA LYS A 414 -30.28 -25.43 5.09
C LYS A 414 -30.79 -24.25 4.28
N PHE A 415 -31.09 -24.49 3.01
CA PHE A 415 -31.55 -23.49 2.04
C PHE A 415 -33.07 -23.56 1.90
N THR A 416 -33.75 -22.49 2.29
CA THR A 416 -35.21 -22.38 2.26
C THR A 416 -35.64 -21.11 1.52
N ASP A 417 -36.96 -20.95 1.34
CA ASP A 417 -37.62 -19.70 0.92
C ASP A 417 -36.89 -18.94 -0.19
N GLY A 418 -37.00 -19.44 -1.42
CA GLY A 418 -36.34 -18.88 -2.60
C GLY A 418 -34.95 -19.45 -2.89
N LEU A 419 -34.32 -20.13 -1.91
CA LEU A 419 -33.04 -20.83 -2.11
C LEU A 419 -33.16 -22.35 -2.20
N SER A 420 -34.38 -22.90 -2.06
CA SER A 420 -34.64 -24.35 -2.06
C SER A 420 -34.43 -25.01 -3.42
N SER A 421 -34.36 -24.24 -4.51
CA SER A 421 -34.08 -24.72 -5.87
C SER A 421 -32.60 -25.01 -6.12
N ILE A 422 -31.71 -24.62 -5.20
CA ILE A 422 -30.28 -24.91 -5.32
C ILE A 422 -30.08 -26.42 -5.15
N THR A 423 -29.53 -27.06 -6.18
CA THR A 423 -29.24 -28.51 -6.21
C THR A 423 -27.76 -28.84 -6.07
N ARG A 424 -26.87 -27.85 -6.25
CA ARG A 424 -25.42 -28.01 -6.13
C ARG A 424 -24.72 -26.67 -5.92
N PHE A 425 -23.51 -26.74 -5.34
CA PHE A 425 -22.54 -25.65 -5.32
C PHE A 425 -21.25 -26.06 -6.00
N ARG A 426 -20.66 -25.14 -6.76
CA ARG A 426 -19.26 -25.22 -7.18
C ARG A 426 -18.38 -24.73 -6.06
N VAL A 427 -17.18 -25.30 -5.95
CA VAL A 427 -16.38 -25.17 -4.73
C VAL A 427 -14.93 -24.78 -5.02
N ARG A 428 -14.47 -23.73 -4.33
CA ARG A 428 -13.05 -23.32 -4.28
C ARG A 428 -12.55 -23.39 -2.84
N GLN A 429 -11.32 -23.86 -2.64
CA GLN A 429 -10.70 -24.00 -1.32
C GLN A 429 -9.27 -23.45 -1.28
N SER A 430 -8.93 -22.74 -0.20
CA SER A 430 -7.54 -22.57 0.21
C SER A 430 -7.30 -23.12 1.61
N VAL A 431 -6.15 -23.76 1.82
CA VAL A 431 -5.74 -24.36 3.09
C VAL A 431 -4.35 -23.85 3.46
N PHE A 432 -4.22 -23.35 4.69
CA PHE A 432 -2.99 -22.78 5.24
C PHE A 432 -2.37 -23.76 6.23
N ASP A 433 -1.12 -24.14 5.99
CA ASP A 433 -0.32 -24.99 6.87
C ASP A 433 0.79 -24.15 7.48
N TYR A 434 0.50 -23.58 8.66
CA TYR A 434 1.45 -22.77 9.42
C TYR A 434 2.61 -23.58 9.99
N GLY A 435 2.42 -24.88 10.23
CA GLY A 435 3.48 -25.78 10.71
C GLY A 435 4.60 -25.95 9.67
N ASN A 436 4.22 -26.13 8.40
CA ASN A 436 5.17 -26.24 7.29
C ASN A 436 5.44 -24.91 6.56
N ARG A 437 4.76 -23.83 6.96
CA ARG A 437 4.79 -22.52 6.30
C ARG A 437 4.43 -22.57 4.81
N THR A 438 3.40 -23.33 4.46
CA THR A 438 2.91 -23.46 3.09
C THR A 438 1.41 -23.22 3.00
N ALA A 439 0.92 -22.99 1.78
CA ALA A 439 -0.51 -22.91 1.53
C ALA A 439 -0.84 -23.56 0.18
N ARG A 440 -1.99 -24.25 0.12
CA ARG A 440 -2.65 -24.64 -1.12
C ARG A 440 -3.74 -23.61 -1.39
N LEU A 441 -3.66 -22.90 -2.50
CA LEU A 441 -4.46 -21.70 -2.73
C LEU A 441 -5.44 -21.92 -3.89
N PHE A 442 -6.69 -21.49 -3.68
CA PHE A 442 -7.77 -21.38 -4.65
C PHE A 442 -8.05 -22.64 -5.50
N GLN A 443 -7.86 -23.82 -4.89
CA GLN A 443 -8.04 -25.11 -5.54
C GLN A 443 -9.52 -25.35 -5.83
N LYS A 444 -9.81 -25.82 -7.05
CA LYS A 444 -11.13 -26.31 -7.41
C LYS A 444 -11.38 -27.69 -6.81
N LEU A 445 -12.52 -27.86 -6.16
CA LEU A 445 -13.00 -29.14 -5.66
C LEU A 445 -14.18 -29.64 -6.51
N PRO A 446 -14.55 -30.92 -6.41
CA PRO A 446 -15.80 -31.41 -6.99
C PRO A 446 -17.01 -30.63 -6.48
N ASP A 447 -18.05 -30.51 -7.31
CA ASP A 447 -19.32 -29.89 -6.93
C ASP A 447 -19.91 -30.57 -5.69
N PHE A 448 -20.43 -29.78 -4.76
CA PHE A 448 -21.11 -30.27 -3.57
C PHE A 448 -22.62 -30.35 -3.81
N PRO A 449 -23.24 -31.55 -3.74
CA PRO A 449 -24.66 -31.71 -3.98
C PRO A 449 -25.49 -31.18 -2.80
N VAL A 450 -26.57 -30.48 -3.11
CA VAL A 450 -27.58 -30.06 -2.14
C VAL A 450 -28.75 -31.02 -2.25
N VAL A 451 -29.00 -31.80 -1.20
CA VAL A 451 -30.03 -32.84 -1.18
C VAL A 451 -31.15 -32.40 -0.26
N ASN A 452 -32.38 -32.35 -0.78
CA ASN A 452 -33.56 -31.87 -0.04
C ASN A 452 -33.33 -30.50 0.62
N GLY A 453 -32.75 -29.56 -0.14
CA GLY A 453 -32.42 -28.21 0.35
C GLY A 453 -31.34 -28.15 1.42
N THR A 454 -30.57 -29.23 1.61
CA THR A 454 -29.58 -29.34 2.69
C THR A 454 -28.20 -29.75 2.16
N LEU A 455 -27.14 -29.16 2.73
CA LEU A 455 -25.75 -29.50 2.46
C LEU A 455 -24.99 -29.69 3.78
N LYS A 456 -24.43 -30.89 4.00
CA LYS A 456 -23.58 -31.18 5.15
C LYS A 456 -22.12 -30.90 4.79
N LEU A 457 -21.44 -30.11 5.62
CA LEU A 457 -20.04 -29.72 5.42
C LEU A 457 -19.20 -30.11 6.62
N THR A 458 -18.01 -30.65 6.33
CA THR A 458 -16.94 -30.80 7.32
C THR A 458 -15.89 -29.73 7.04
N LEU A 459 -15.68 -28.84 8.00
CA LEU A 459 -14.74 -27.73 7.93
C LEU A 459 -13.55 -28.02 8.82
N THR A 460 -12.35 -27.83 8.29
CA THR A 460 -11.08 -27.93 9.03
C THR A 460 -10.59 -26.54 9.37
N LYS A 461 -9.83 -26.41 10.46
CA LYS A 461 -9.13 -25.16 10.82
C LYS A 461 -8.23 -24.65 9.67
N ASN A 462 -7.97 -23.34 9.66
CA ASN A 462 -7.07 -22.65 8.73
C ASN A 462 -7.44 -22.85 7.25
N THR A 463 -8.74 -22.80 6.96
CA THR A 463 -9.30 -23.04 5.64
C THR A 463 -10.25 -21.91 5.23
N ILE A 464 -10.21 -21.53 3.96
CA ILE A 464 -11.24 -20.72 3.31
C ILE A 464 -11.93 -21.56 2.24
N LEU A 465 -13.25 -21.53 2.22
CA LEU A 465 -14.10 -22.30 1.32
C LEU A 465 -15.13 -21.38 0.68
N THR A 466 -15.18 -21.34 -0.65
CA THR A 466 -16.24 -20.64 -1.39
C THR A 466 -17.17 -21.67 -2.02
N LEU A 467 -18.47 -21.51 -1.77
CA LEU A 467 -19.56 -22.25 -2.39
C LEU A 467 -20.33 -21.29 -3.28
N THR A 468 -20.42 -21.54 -4.59
CA THR A 468 -21.16 -20.65 -5.50
C THR A 468 -22.07 -21.41 -6.45
N THR A 469 -23.21 -20.81 -6.79
CA THR A 469 -24.07 -21.28 -7.88
C THR A 469 -23.68 -20.71 -9.24
N MET A 470 -22.79 -19.70 -9.28
CA MET A 470 -22.29 -19.13 -10.53
C MET A 470 -21.50 -20.17 -11.33
N ASP A 471 -21.50 -20.04 -12.65
CA ASP A 471 -20.62 -20.82 -13.52
C ASP A 471 -19.15 -20.49 -13.24
N ASP A 472 -18.37 -21.52 -12.90
CA ASP A 472 -16.95 -21.39 -12.57
C ASP A 472 -16.09 -21.41 -13.84
N ALA A 473 -16.27 -20.38 -14.68
CA ALA A 473 -15.48 -20.16 -15.90
C ALA A 473 -14.13 -19.45 -15.62
N GLY A 474 -13.69 -19.40 -14.37
CA GLY A 474 -12.38 -18.85 -13.96
C GLY A 474 -11.20 -19.66 -14.52
N PRO A 475 -9.96 -19.17 -14.42
CA PRO A 475 -8.82 -19.81 -15.06
C PRO A 475 -8.58 -21.19 -14.44
N THR A 476 -7.95 -22.05 -15.24
CA THR A 476 -7.60 -23.44 -14.95
C THR A 476 -7.09 -23.68 -13.53
N ASP A 477 -7.33 -24.89 -13.01
CA ASP A 477 -7.10 -25.39 -11.65
C ASP A 477 -5.66 -25.29 -11.09
N ASP A 478 -4.77 -24.57 -11.78
CA ASP A 478 -3.37 -24.40 -11.43
C ASP A 478 -2.90 -22.95 -11.70
N PRO A 479 -2.67 -22.15 -10.65
CA PRO A 479 -2.03 -20.84 -10.72
C PRO A 479 -0.72 -20.81 -11.54
N SER A 480 -0.01 -21.94 -11.61
CA SER A 480 1.23 -22.08 -12.37
C SER A 480 1.03 -22.32 -13.87
N GLN A 481 -0.17 -22.70 -14.31
CA GLN A 481 -0.52 -22.82 -15.74
C GLN A 481 -1.08 -21.54 -16.34
N ILE A 482 -1.40 -20.55 -15.50
CA ILE A 482 -1.94 -19.26 -15.90
C ILE A 482 -0.83 -18.36 -16.53
N VAL A 483 0.43 -18.77 -16.49
CA VAL A 483 1.55 -18.07 -17.14
C VAL A 483 2.56 -19.04 -17.73
N ASN A 484 2.71 -19.01 -19.05
CA ASN A 484 3.82 -19.66 -19.74
C ASN A 484 5.19 -18.99 -19.49
N GLU A 485 5.24 -17.95 -18.67
CA GLU A 485 6.46 -17.27 -18.20
C GLU A 485 6.50 -17.42 -16.68
N LYS A 486 7.27 -18.40 -16.19
CA LYS A 486 7.58 -18.47 -14.75
C LYS A 486 8.15 -17.12 -14.34
N ALA A 487 7.55 -16.47 -13.33
CA ALA A 487 8.17 -15.33 -12.68
C ALA A 487 9.61 -15.74 -12.29
N PRO A 488 10.62 -14.86 -12.50
CA PRO A 488 11.98 -15.15 -12.06
C PRO A 488 11.94 -15.61 -10.59
N THR A 489 12.41 -16.82 -10.29
CA THR A 489 12.28 -17.36 -8.92
C THR A 489 13.33 -16.78 -7.97
N ASN A 490 14.37 -16.17 -8.51
CA ASN A 490 15.47 -15.63 -7.73
C ASN A 490 15.35 -14.11 -7.68
N GLU A 491 15.21 -13.60 -6.46
CA GLU A 491 15.35 -12.17 -6.20
C GLU A 491 16.75 -11.71 -6.64
N THR A 492 16.80 -10.51 -7.19
CA THR A 492 18.02 -9.87 -7.68
C THR A 492 18.24 -8.55 -6.95
N PHE A 493 19.50 -8.26 -6.64
CA PHE A 493 19.90 -6.99 -6.05
C PHE A 493 19.78 -5.85 -7.08
N PHE A 494 19.77 -4.61 -6.58
CA PHE A 494 19.86 -3.44 -7.45
C PHE A 494 21.12 -3.54 -8.34
N PRO A 495 21.08 -3.10 -9.61
CA PRO A 495 22.25 -3.18 -10.48
C PRO A 495 23.50 -2.53 -9.88
N ASP A 496 24.64 -3.21 -9.94
CA ASP A 496 25.92 -2.69 -9.42
C ASP A 496 26.30 -1.35 -10.06
N VAL A 497 25.84 -1.08 -11.28
CA VAL A 497 25.97 0.22 -11.94
C VAL A 497 24.62 0.67 -12.47
N TYR A 498 24.19 1.85 -12.05
CA TYR A 498 23.02 2.54 -12.59
C TYR A 498 23.41 3.93 -13.10
N ARG A 499 22.85 4.29 -14.27
CA ARG A 499 22.90 5.63 -14.84
C ARG A 499 21.50 6.00 -15.30
N GLU A 500 21.05 7.18 -14.92
CA GLU A 500 19.80 7.72 -15.44
C GLU A 500 20.01 8.27 -16.85
N ASP A 501 19.11 7.92 -17.78
CA ASP A 501 19.06 8.56 -19.10
C ASP A 501 17.83 9.45 -19.18
N ILE A 502 18.03 10.72 -18.85
CA ILE A 502 17.01 11.77 -18.83
C ILE A 502 16.35 11.93 -20.22
N ASN A 503 17.02 11.54 -21.31
CA ASN A 503 16.45 11.67 -22.65
C ASN A 503 15.35 10.64 -22.94
N GLU A 504 15.32 9.52 -22.20
CA GLU A 504 14.25 8.52 -22.32
C GLU A 504 12.99 8.87 -21.53
N LEU A 505 13.04 9.91 -20.70
CA LEU A 505 11.93 10.37 -19.87
C LEU A 505 11.17 11.49 -20.58
N ARG A 506 9.86 11.59 -20.36
CA ARG A 506 9.06 12.75 -20.79
C ARG A 506 9.25 13.93 -19.83
N ASP A 507 8.88 15.14 -20.27
CA ASP A 507 8.83 16.28 -19.36
C ASP A 507 7.80 16.02 -18.25
N GLU A 508 8.06 16.52 -17.04
CA GLU A 508 7.25 16.23 -15.84
C GLU A 508 7.26 14.76 -15.38
N GLU A 509 8.02 13.88 -16.03
CA GLU A 509 8.23 12.52 -15.53
C GLU A 509 9.21 12.53 -14.36
N GLU A 510 8.95 11.67 -13.38
CA GLU A 510 9.91 11.40 -12.32
C GLU A 510 11.04 10.49 -12.81
N PRO A 511 12.27 10.64 -12.28
CA PRO A 511 13.37 9.75 -12.64
C PRO A 511 13.08 8.29 -12.28
N ARG A 512 13.68 7.38 -13.06
CA ARG A 512 13.57 5.94 -12.81
C ARG A 512 14.36 5.61 -11.54
N TYR A 513 13.78 4.79 -10.69
CA TYR A 513 14.35 4.28 -9.44
C TYR A 513 14.65 5.33 -8.35
N LEU A 514 14.86 6.61 -8.67
CA LEU A 514 14.97 7.64 -7.64
C LEU A 514 13.64 7.74 -6.89
N ALA A 515 13.66 7.49 -5.58
CA ALA A 515 12.49 7.50 -4.71
C ALA A 515 12.53 8.71 -3.77
N PRO A 516 11.82 9.81 -4.10
CA PRO A 516 11.73 10.98 -3.24
C PRO A 516 11.09 10.63 -1.89
N GLN A 517 11.67 11.17 -0.82
CA GLN A 517 11.21 11.00 0.56
C GLN A 517 10.72 12.32 1.16
N ALA A 518 11.13 13.44 0.58
CA ALA A 518 10.58 14.77 0.79
C ALA A 518 10.87 15.63 -0.44
N GLY A 519 9.91 16.45 -0.88
CA GLY A 519 9.99 17.15 -2.17
C GLY A 519 9.86 16.19 -3.35
N VAL A 520 9.86 16.72 -4.57
CA VAL A 520 9.57 15.97 -5.79
C VAL A 520 10.62 16.25 -6.86
N TRP A 521 11.01 15.23 -7.61
CA TRP A 521 11.96 15.33 -8.72
C TRP A 521 11.28 15.06 -10.05
N GLU A 522 11.37 16.00 -10.99
CA GLU A 522 10.77 15.86 -12.31
C GLU A 522 11.70 16.35 -13.41
N VAL A 523 11.55 15.81 -14.61
CA VAL A 523 12.26 16.33 -15.78
C VAL A 523 11.78 17.74 -16.13
N ARG A 524 12.72 18.67 -16.24
CA ARG A 524 12.53 20.08 -16.57
C ARG A 524 13.66 20.58 -17.48
N SER A 525 13.41 21.70 -18.14
CA SER A 525 14.49 22.48 -18.78
C SER A 525 15.25 23.27 -17.71
N ALA A 526 16.56 23.04 -17.63
CA ALA A 526 17.48 23.85 -16.83
C ALA A 526 17.71 25.23 -17.47
N PRO A 527 18.33 26.20 -16.76
CA PRO A 527 18.52 27.55 -17.28
C PRO A 527 19.36 27.64 -18.57
N ASP A 528 20.21 26.65 -18.86
CA ASP A 528 20.95 26.54 -20.12
C ASP A 528 20.15 25.92 -21.28
N GLY A 529 18.85 25.67 -21.07
CA GLY A 529 17.94 25.04 -22.04
C GLY A 529 18.10 23.52 -22.15
N LYS A 530 19.00 22.89 -21.39
CA LYS A 530 19.16 21.43 -21.41
C LYS A 530 18.16 20.76 -20.47
N ARG A 531 17.80 19.51 -20.80
CA ARG A 531 16.95 18.69 -19.94
C ARG A 531 17.74 18.23 -18.71
N ALA A 532 17.10 18.32 -17.54
CA ALA A 532 17.64 17.90 -16.26
C ALA A 532 16.49 17.44 -15.34
N MET A 533 16.82 16.70 -14.30
CA MET A 533 15.90 16.47 -13.19
C MET A 533 15.90 17.71 -12.29
N ALA A 534 14.75 18.17 -11.85
CA ALA A 534 14.62 19.33 -10.97
C ALA A 534 13.89 18.95 -9.70
N GLN A 535 14.39 19.39 -8.54
CA GLN A 535 13.59 19.47 -7.33
C GLN A 535 12.61 20.64 -7.51
N VAL A 536 11.30 20.40 -7.58
CA VAL A 536 10.31 21.42 -8.00
C VAL A 536 9.49 22.06 -6.87
N VAL A 537 9.55 21.52 -5.66
CA VAL A 537 8.80 21.97 -4.48
C VAL A 537 9.54 23.14 -3.81
N THR A 538 8.92 24.32 -3.80
CA THR A 538 9.57 25.59 -3.42
C THR A 538 9.22 26.09 -2.03
N GLN A 539 8.37 25.36 -1.29
CA GLN A 539 7.99 25.70 0.08
C GLN A 539 7.64 24.43 0.86
N PRO A 540 7.76 24.45 2.20
CA PRO A 540 7.34 23.31 3.02
C PRO A 540 5.88 22.94 2.73
N PRO A 541 5.57 21.67 2.44
CA PRO A 541 4.21 21.21 2.24
C PRO A 541 3.45 21.08 3.57
N VAL A 542 2.13 20.88 3.47
CA VAL A 542 1.30 20.39 4.58
C VAL A 542 1.63 18.92 4.77
N ASP A 543 2.62 18.67 5.61
CA ASP A 543 3.15 17.35 5.93
C ASP A 543 2.43 16.71 7.12
N THR A 544 2.39 15.39 7.10
CA THR A 544 1.82 14.53 8.13
C THR A 544 2.87 13.85 9.02
N CYS A 545 4.15 13.91 8.65
CA CYS A 545 5.26 13.33 9.42
C CYS A 545 5.64 14.18 10.63
N TYR A 546 6.17 13.52 11.67
CA TYR A 546 6.71 14.18 12.84
C TYR A 546 8.09 13.60 13.23
N PRO A 547 9.15 14.42 13.32
CA PRO A 547 9.17 15.84 12.99
C PRO A 547 8.95 16.10 11.49
N ARG A 548 8.45 17.30 11.15
CA ARG A 548 8.28 17.71 9.74
C ARG A 548 9.63 17.70 9.03
N PHE A 549 9.60 17.36 7.73
CA PHE A 549 10.81 17.42 6.92
C PHE A 549 11.37 18.85 6.84
N PRO A 550 12.64 19.06 7.23
CA PRO A 550 13.24 20.39 7.15
C PRO A 550 13.67 20.74 5.72
N ARG A 551 13.77 19.75 4.82
CA ARG A 551 14.28 19.90 3.46
C ARG A 551 13.88 18.72 2.56
N PRO A 552 14.02 18.85 1.24
CA PRO A 552 13.87 17.74 0.30
C PRO A 552 15.01 16.70 0.34
N GLY A 553 14.68 15.45 0.04
CA GLY A 553 15.65 14.38 -0.17
C GLY A 553 15.06 13.19 -0.93
N ALA A 554 15.88 12.51 -1.73
CA ALA A 554 15.51 11.31 -2.47
C ALA A 554 16.57 10.22 -2.34
N LEU A 555 16.13 8.96 -2.35
CA LEU A 555 16.96 7.77 -2.17
C LEU A 555 17.04 6.94 -3.46
N ILE A 556 18.16 6.28 -3.68
CA ILE A 556 18.36 5.38 -4.83
C ILE A 556 19.43 4.32 -4.53
N GLY A 557 19.31 3.15 -5.14
CA GLY A 557 20.31 2.08 -5.06
C GLY A 557 19.86 0.92 -4.16
N ASP A 558 20.81 0.27 -3.51
CA ASP A 558 20.57 -0.87 -2.61
C ASP A 558 20.90 -0.50 -1.16
N TYR A 559 20.03 -0.87 -0.21
CA TYR A 559 20.26 -0.65 1.22
C TYR A 559 21.47 -1.41 1.76
N SER A 560 21.85 -2.53 1.12
CA SER A 560 22.95 -3.37 1.58
C SER A 560 24.34 -2.81 1.25
N TRP A 561 24.42 -1.79 0.40
CA TRP A 561 25.72 -1.24 -0.03
C TRP A 561 26.44 -0.52 1.11
N THR A 562 27.71 -0.88 1.29
CA THR A 562 28.64 -0.23 2.23
C THR A 562 29.72 0.54 1.49
N ASP A 563 30.20 0.00 0.37
CA ASP A 563 31.16 0.63 -0.52
C ASP A 563 30.46 1.00 -1.82
N SER A 564 30.39 2.30 -2.11
CA SER A 564 29.62 2.82 -3.24
C SER A 564 30.08 4.22 -3.65
N ARG A 565 29.68 4.62 -4.86
CA ARG A 565 29.90 5.95 -5.41
C ARG A 565 28.59 6.49 -5.96
N ILE A 566 28.36 7.78 -5.75
CA ILE A 566 27.35 8.57 -6.44
C ILE A 566 28.03 9.71 -7.20
N ASN A 567 27.66 9.87 -8.47
CA ASN A 567 28.05 11.01 -9.29
C ASN A 567 26.79 11.76 -9.71
N CYS A 568 26.85 13.08 -9.69
CA CYS A 568 25.80 13.92 -10.22
C CYS A 568 26.34 15.31 -10.57
N SER A 569 25.91 15.85 -11.70
CA SER A 569 26.08 17.26 -12.02
C SER A 569 24.91 18.04 -11.43
N VAL A 570 25.19 19.06 -10.63
CA VAL A 570 24.18 19.89 -9.95
C VAL A 570 24.23 21.33 -10.42
N TRP A 571 23.10 22.02 -10.46
CA TRP A 571 22.99 23.45 -10.72
C TRP A 571 22.10 24.09 -9.66
N LEU A 572 22.64 25.12 -9.01
CA LEU A 572 21.93 25.99 -8.07
C LEU A 572 21.66 27.35 -8.70
N PRO A 573 20.40 27.63 -9.11
CA PRO A 573 20.06 28.93 -9.66
C PRO A 573 20.17 30.05 -8.61
N ILE A 574 20.19 31.30 -9.06
CA ILE A 574 20.34 32.47 -8.18
C ILE A 574 19.06 33.32 -8.03
N TRP A 575 17.92 32.84 -8.53
CA TRP A 575 16.62 33.50 -8.40
C TRP A 575 15.90 33.15 -7.09
N ALA A 576 14.83 33.89 -6.76
CA ALA A 576 14.19 33.89 -5.44
C ALA A 576 13.74 32.51 -4.92
N ASN A 577 13.24 31.63 -5.79
CA ASN A 577 12.72 30.32 -5.40
C ASN A 577 13.78 29.19 -5.51
N ALA A 578 15.05 29.52 -5.73
CA ALA A 578 16.11 28.53 -5.77
C ALA A 578 16.40 27.94 -4.39
N SER A 579 16.94 26.72 -4.37
CA SER A 579 17.54 26.17 -3.16
C SER A 579 18.79 26.96 -2.76
N THR A 580 19.03 27.05 -1.46
CA THR A 580 20.24 27.61 -0.84
C THR A 580 21.41 26.62 -0.77
N GLY A 581 21.22 25.42 -1.30
CA GLY A 581 22.26 24.38 -1.35
C GLY A 581 21.77 23.05 -1.90
N VAL A 582 22.70 22.16 -2.21
CA VAL A 582 22.42 20.77 -2.62
C VAL A 582 23.32 19.81 -1.86
N TYR A 583 22.94 18.53 -1.82
CA TYR A 583 23.81 17.49 -1.31
C TYR A 583 23.78 16.23 -2.17
N LEU A 584 24.89 15.49 -2.11
CA LEU A 584 24.91 14.05 -2.39
C LEU A 584 25.17 13.30 -1.09
N GLY A 585 24.54 12.15 -0.93
CA GLY A 585 24.66 11.29 0.24
C GLY A 585 24.98 9.85 -0.13
N LEU A 586 25.67 9.16 0.77
CA LEU A 586 25.88 7.71 0.74
C LEU A 586 25.52 7.11 2.10
N GLN A 587 25.09 5.85 2.08
CA GLN A 587 24.69 5.11 3.28
C GLN A 587 23.56 5.78 4.07
N ALA A 588 22.63 6.43 3.37
CA ALA A 588 21.40 6.91 4.00
C ALA A 588 20.61 5.68 4.47
N ASN A 589 20.48 5.52 5.78
CA ASN A 589 20.02 4.28 6.41
C ASN A 589 18.58 4.31 6.92
N GLN A 590 17.85 5.39 6.67
CA GLN A 590 16.43 5.53 7.02
C GLN A 590 15.64 6.03 5.81
N ALA A 591 14.38 5.61 5.72
CA ALA A 591 13.42 6.01 4.69
C ALA A 591 12.07 6.33 5.32
N GLY A 592 11.09 6.69 4.49
CA GLY A 592 9.79 7.18 4.93
C GLY A 592 9.92 8.42 5.81
N ALA A 593 8.96 8.60 6.72
CA ALA A 593 9.00 9.65 7.75
C ALA A 593 10.29 9.66 8.58
N SER A 594 10.95 8.50 8.73
CA SER A 594 12.19 8.36 9.51
C SER A 594 13.44 8.89 8.80
N MET A 595 13.38 9.26 7.51
CA MET A 595 14.54 9.79 6.79
C MET A 595 15.12 11.05 7.46
N VAL A 596 14.30 11.85 8.14
CA VAL A 596 14.76 13.00 8.94
C VAL A 596 15.82 12.64 9.99
N HIS A 597 15.87 11.36 10.40
CA HIS A 597 16.83 10.79 11.34
C HIS A 597 17.91 9.94 10.67
N SER A 598 18.03 9.98 9.34
CA SER A 598 19.00 9.17 8.61
C SER A 598 20.43 9.58 8.97
N SER A 599 21.20 8.58 9.39
CA SER A 599 22.66 8.62 9.41
C SER A 599 23.21 8.34 8.01
N GLY A 600 24.49 8.65 7.79
CA GLY A 600 25.20 8.39 6.54
C GLY A 600 26.39 9.33 6.37
N VAL A 601 26.81 9.54 5.13
CA VAL A 601 27.77 10.59 4.77
C VAL A 601 27.10 11.50 3.76
N PHE A 602 26.91 12.76 4.11
CA PHE A 602 26.27 13.76 3.27
C PHE A 602 27.25 14.89 2.96
N ALA A 603 27.48 15.15 1.68
CA ALA A 603 28.33 16.21 1.15
C ALA A 603 27.46 17.35 0.64
N TRP A 604 27.43 18.45 1.38
CA TRP A 604 26.62 19.63 1.10
C TRP A 604 27.45 20.69 0.39
N LEU A 605 26.92 21.23 -0.70
CA LEU A 605 27.42 22.43 -1.36
C LEU A 605 26.46 23.58 -1.06
N LEU A 606 26.96 24.54 -0.28
CA LEU A 606 26.19 25.66 0.26
C LEU A 606 26.74 26.97 -0.29
N PRO A 607 26.15 27.53 -1.36
CA PRO A 607 26.43 28.90 -1.79
C PRO A 607 26.16 29.89 -0.66
N LEU A 608 27.18 30.67 -0.30
CA LEU A 608 27.05 31.74 0.67
C LEU A 608 27.38 33.08 0.02
N GLN A 609 26.59 34.08 0.38
CA GLN A 609 26.85 35.47 0.07
C GLN A 609 27.21 36.21 1.37
N GLY A 610 28.39 36.81 1.43
CA GLY A 610 28.78 37.56 2.62
C GLY A 610 30.20 38.14 2.60
N PRO A 611 30.51 39.07 3.52
CA PRO A 611 31.80 39.75 3.61
C PRO A 611 32.97 38.81 3.86
N GLY A 612 32.74 37.72 4.62
CA GLY A 612 33.75 36.71 4.94
C GLY A 612 34.25 35.88 3.75
N CYS A 613 33.61 36.01 2.58
CA CYS A 613 33.96 35.31 1.34
C CYS A 613 34.33 36.27 0.20
N GLY A 614 34.62 37.55 0.49
CA GLY A 614 34.92 38.53 -0.56
C GLY A 614 33.78 38.74 -1.57
N GLY A 615 32.53 38.49 -1.16
CA GLY A 615 31.33 38.60 -1.99
C GLY A 615 30.57 37.28 -2.14
N TYR A 616 31.22 36.21 -2.64
CA TYR A 616 30.57 34.92 -2.89
C TYR A 616 31.56 33.76 -2.76
N CYS A 617 31.13 32.69 -2.11
CA CYS A 617 31.84 31.42 -2.03
C CYS A 617 30.84 30.26 -1.96
N THR A 618 31.32 29.05 -2.23
CA THR A 618 30.57 27.83 -1.90
C THR A 618 31.26 27.16 -0.72
N VAL A 619 30.52 26.93 0.36
CA VAL A 619 30.98 26.11 1.48
C VAL A 619 30.67 24.67 1.18
N LEU A 620 31.71 23.83 1.22
CA LEU A 620 31.56 22.39 1.35
C LEU A 620 31.39 22.07 2.83
N LEU A 621 30.29 21.39 3.18
CA LEU A 621 30.07 20.84 4.52
C LEU A 621 29.87 19.33 4.39
N MET A 622 30.54 18.55 5.23
CA MET A 622 30.32 17.11 5.35
C MET A 622 29.63 16.82 6.68
N THR A 623 28.55 16.05 6.66
CA THR A 623 27.81 15.65 7.86
C THR A 623 27.65 14.14 7.95
N ARG A 624 27.41 13.66 9.16
CA ARG A 624 27.11 12.25 9.48
C ARG A 624 25.63 11.90 9.49
N ASP A 625 24.80 12.91 9.33
CA ASP A 625 23.36 12.81 9.39
C ASP A 625 22.73 13.77 8.38
N TYR A 626 21.57 13.35 7.87
CA TYR A 626 20.75 14.15 6.98
C TYR A 626 20.28 15.47 7.64
N GLY A 627 20.08 15.43 8.97
CA GLY A 627 19.63 16.56 9.78
C GLY A 627 20.65 17.72 9.88
N MET A 628 21.90 17.50 9.47
CA MET A 628 23.04 18.43 9.60
C MET A 628 23.43 18.76 11.05
N GLN A 629 23.14 17.88 12.00
CA GLN A 629 23.48 18.08 13.41
C GLN A 629 24.90 17.62 13.76
N GLN A 630 25.50 16.77 12.93
CA GLN A 630 26.82 16.17 13.14
C GLN A 630 27.78 16.51 12.00
N ALA A 631 28.20 17.78 11.93
CA ALA A 631 29.22 18.24 11.01
C ALA A 631 30.60 17.65 11.35
N VAL A 632 31.31 17.14 10.35
CA VAL A 632 32.64 16.50 10.52
C VAL A 632 33.75 17.15 9.72
N TYR A 633 33.41 17.91 8.69
CA TYR A 633 34.37 18.65 7.89
C TYR A 633 33.68 19.85 7.25
N SER A 634 34.41 20.96 7.12
CA SER A 634 33.97 22.08 6.31
C SER A 634 35.15 22.75 5.63
N SER A 635 34.94 23.27 4.42
CA SER A 635 35.92 24.07 3.70
C SER A 635 35.25 25.02 2.73
N VAL A 636 35.98 26.07 2.34
CA VAL A 636 35.57 26.97 1.26
C VAL A 636 36.09 26.42 -0.06
N LEU A 637 35.22 26.30 -1.05
CA LEU A 637 35.57 25.92 -2.41
C LEU A 637 35.69 27.17 -3.29
N ASP A 638 36.92 27.54 -3.61
CA ASP A 638 37.21 28.68 -4.49
C ASP A 638 36.98 28.33 -5.97
N GLY A 639 36.52 29.31 -6.74
CA GLY A 639 36.42 29.21 -8.20
C GLY A 639 35.24 28.40 -8.73
N LEU A 640 34.21 28.15 -7.91
CA LEU A 640 32.93 27.62 -8.39
C LEU A 640 32.07 28.77 -8.92
N ALA A 641 31.75 28.72 -10.21
CA ALA A 641 30.88 29.71 -10.84
C ALA A 641 29.45 29.60 -10.29
N ARG A 642 28.85 30.76 -9.98
CA ARG A 642 27.41 30.86 -9.71
C ARG A 642 26.63 30.42 -10.93
N ASP A 643 25.42 29.91 -10.70
CA ASP A 643 24.44 29.67 -11.75
C ASP A 643 25.04 28.86 -12.91
N SER A 644 25.68 27.74 -12.57
CA SER A 644 26.38 26.88 -13.52
C SER A 644 26.37 25.43 -13.05
N TRP A 645 26.64 24.50 -13.97
CA TRP A 645 26.81 23.10 -13.65
C TRP A 645 28.08 22.85 -12.84
N ILE A 646 27.93 22.13 -11.74
CA ILE A 646 29.00 21.65 -10.86
C ILE A 646 28.97 20.13 -10.87
N SER A 647 30.04 19.46 -11.31
CA SER A 647 30.14 18.01 -11.24
C SER A 647 30.57 17.58 -9.84
N VAL A 648 29.81 16.70 -9.20
CA VAL A 648 30.07 16.21 -7.84
C VAL A 648 30.16 14.68 -7.87
N SER A 649 31.22 14.14 -7.28
CA SER A 649 31.41 12.70 -7.11
C SER A 649 31.74 12.42 -5.64
N LEU A 650 30.84 11.73 -4.95
CA LEU A 650 31.04 11.26 -3.59
C LEU A 650 31.24 9.75 -3.60
N GLN A 651 32.26 9.27 -2.92
CA GLN A 651 32.65 7.87 -2.87
C GLN A 651 32.93 7.44 -1.43
N MET A 652 32.45 6.25 -1.07
CA MET A 652 32.89 5.47 0.08
C MET A 652 33.57 4.18 -0.41
N LEU A 653 34.76 3.89 0.12
CA LEU A 653 35.45 2.62 -0.13
C LEU A 653 36.25 2.20 1.10
N LYS A 654 35.93 1.03 1.68
CA LYS A 654 36.62 0.46 2.85
C LYS A 654 36.76 1.46 4.01
N GLY A 655 35.72 2.25 4.24
CA GLY A 655 35.69 3.27 5.28
C GLY A 655 36.36 4.61 4.95
N PHE A 656 36.91 4.76 3.75
CA PHE A 656 37.46 6.02 3.26
C PHE A 656 36.44 6.76 2.41
N VAL A 657 36.27 8.05 2.69
CA VAL A 657 35.41 8.97 1.97
C VAL A 657 36.26 9.84 1.05
N GLN A 658 35.91 9.85 -0.23
CA GLN A 658 36.50 10.74 -1.22
C GLN A 658 35.39 11.60 -1.85
N LEU A 659 35.59 12.91 -1.89
CA LEU A 659 34.73 13.85 -2.60
C LEU A 659 35.54 14.59 -3.67
N ARG A 660 35.00 14.63 -4.88
CA ARG A 660 35.51 15.45 -5.97
C ARG A 660 34.45 16.44 -6.42
N VAL A 661 34.88 17.68 -6.68
CA VAL A 661 34.06 18.75 -7.22
C VAL A 661 34.75 19.31 -8.46
N ASN A 662 34.06 19.35 -9.60
CA ASN A 662 34.62 19.64 -10.94
C ASN A 662 35.91 18.86 -11.20
N HIS A 663 35.87 17.55 -10.90
CA HIS A 663 36.98 16.59 -11.00
C HIS A 663 38.19 16.84 -10.07
N LYS A 664 38.25 17.97 -9.36
CA LYS A 664 39.28 18.27 -8.37
C LYS A 664 38.96 17.60 -7.03
N LEU A 665 39.99 17.09 -6.35
CA LEU A 665 39.85 16.49 -5.03
C LEU A 665 39.50 17.57 -4.01
N ALA A 666 38.31 17.50 -3.42
CA ALA A 666 37.81 18.47 -2.44
C ALA A 666 37.91 17.93 -1.00
N TYR A 667 37.76 16.61 -0.82
CA TYR A 667 37.96 15.94 0.47
C TYR A 667 38.48 14.51 0.26
N ASN A 668 39.37 14.08 1.15
CA ASN A 668 39.85 12.71 1.25
C ASN A 668 40.17 12.41 2.71
N GLY A 669 39.47 11.45 3.31
CA GLY A 669 39.65 11.14 4.73
C GLY A 669 38.94 9.85 5.12
N THR A 670 39.14 9.42 6.36
CA THR A 670 38.33 8.35 6.93
C THR A 670 36.94 8.87 7.21
N SER A 671 35.94 8.02 7.12
CA SER A 671 34.57 8.34 7.56
C SER A 671 34.54 8.72 9.06
N GLY A 672 35.51 8.20 9.83
CA GLY A 672 35.67 8.37 11.26
C GLY A 672 34.58 7.64 12.08
N TRP A 673 33.87 6.70 11.47
CA TRP A 673 32.91 5.81 12.13
C TRP A 673 33.63 4.55 12.60
N GLU A 674 33.31 4.09 13.82
CA GLU A 674 33.75 2.76 14.28
C GLU A 674 33.06 1.64 13.48
N LYS A 675 31.80 1.85 13.08
CA LYS A 675 31.05 0.97 12.18
C LYS A 675 30.16 1.80 11.25
N LEU A 676 30.35 1.63 9.95
CA LEU A 676 29.53 2.32 8.95
C LEU A 676 28.16 1.64 8.81
N PRO A 677 27.06 2.41 8.76
CA PRO A 677 25.79 1.85 8.33
C PRO A 677 25.87 1.45 6.85
N SER A 678 25.14 0.41 6.46
CA SER A 678 24.77 0.24 5.05
C SER A 678 23.60 1.17 4.74
N GLY A 679 23.41 1.53 3.47
CA GLY A 679 22.25 2.31 3.09
C GLY A 679 22.30 2.78 1.64
N TRP A 680 21.23 3.46 1.24
CA TRP A 680 21.08 3.97 -0.11
C TRP A 680 22.02 5.15 -0.40
N ALA A 681 22.24 5.42 -1.68
CA ALA A 681 22.71 6.73 -2.10
C ALA A 681 21.56 7.73 -2.04
N ALA A 682 21.88 9.02 -1.87
CA ALA A 682 20.89 10.06 -1.73
C ALA A 682 21.26 11.32 -2.50
N VAL A 683 20.25 12.07 -2.94
CA VAL A 683 20.40 13.44 -3.46
C VAL A 683 19.37 14.34 -2.79
N GLY A 684 19.64 15.62 -2.68
CA GLY A 684 18.66 16.56 -2.15
C GLY A 684 19.10 18.00 -2.14
N THR A 685 18.27 18.83 -1.50
CA THR A 685 18.46 20.28 -1.41
C THR A 685 18.50 20.73 0.04
N GLN A 686 19.07 21.90 0.31
CA GLN A 686 19.21 22.45 1.66
C GLN A 686 17.87 22.90 2.26
N ASN A 687 16.99 23.44 1.42
CA ASN A 687 15.63 23.86 1.74
C ASN A 687 14.70 23.49 0.58
N PHE A 688 13.40 23.63 0.79
CA PHE A 688 12.42 23.59 -0.30
C PHE A 688 12.69 24.76 -1.25
N GLY A 689 13.21 24.44 -2.42
CA GLY A 689 13.67 25.40 -3.43
C GLY A 689 14.24 24.66 -4.65
N VAL A 690 14.19 25.32 -5.81
CA VAL A 690 14.56 24.71 -7.08
C VAL A 690 16.06 24.46 -7.18
N ALA A 691 16.44 23.24 -7.57
CA ALA A 691 17.79 22.89 -7.97
C ALA A 691 17.71 21.83 -9.08
N TYR A 692 18.69 21.82 -9.99
CA TYR A 692 18.74 20.89 -11.12
C TYR A 692 19.87 19.87 -10.94
N PHE A 693 19.61 18.66 -11.42
CA PHE A 693 20.44 17.47 -11.30
C PHE A 693 20.48 16.76 -12.66
N LYS A 694 21.67 16.38 -13.13
CA LYS A 694 21.83 15.54 -14.33
C LYS A 694 23.03 14.62 -14.18
N ASP A 695 23.22 13.73 -15.15
CA ASP A 695 24.31 12.74 -15.14
C ASP A 695 24.34 11.91 -13.85
N LEU A 696 23.17 11.63 -13.25
CA LEU A 696 23.08 10.85 -12.02
C LEU A 696 23.53 9.42 -12.29
N SER A 697 24.54 8.98 -11.56
CA SER A 697 24.95 7.58 -11.54
C SER A 697 25.25 7.10 -10.13
N VAL A 698 24.92 5.84 -9.87
CA VAL A 698 25.32 5.14 -8.64
C VAL A 698 26.01 3.84 -8.99
N GLU A 699 27.03 3.51 -8.22
CA GLU A 699 27.92 2.38 -8.47
C GLU A 699 28.28 1.71 -7.14
N ARG A 700 28.10 0.39 -7.05
CA ARG A 700 28.68 -0.43 -5.98
C ARG A 700 30.18 -0.52 -6.21
N LEU A 701 30.97 -0.31 -5.17
CA LEU A 701 32.41 -0.45 -5.22
C LEU A 701 32.84 -1.65 -4.38
N GLY A 702 33.65 -2.55 -4.93
CA GLY A 702 34.10 -3.74 -4.21
C GLY A 702 33.12 -4.92 -4.30
N ASP A 703 33.65 -6.09 -3.98
CA ASP A 703 32.98 -7.40 -4.12
C ASP A 703 32.01 -7.68 -2.96
#